data_AF-A0A419SNU9-F1
#
_entry.id   AF-A0A419SNU9-F1
#
_cell.length_a   1.000
_cell.length_b   1.000
_cell.length_c   1.000
_cell.angle_alpha   90.00
_cell.angle_beta   90.00
_cell.angle_gamma   90.00
#
_symmetry.space_group_name_H-M   'P 1'
#
loop_
_entity.id
_entity.type
_entity.pdbx_description
1 polymer ?
#
loop_
_entity_poly.entity_id
_entity_poly.type
_entity_poly.pdbx_seq_one_letter_code
_entity_poly.pdbx_strand_id
1 'polypeptide(L)'
;MSLNISKDKSKAVLILLIMIVVLTSFRLLWLNYHTPAEQPFAKNGMLDLRGFTLDEDSITLDGEWVFYPEQLVEPNKLNLARDNEIRSIGKNLDKKDGEPFGTYHLKIQLDEASDSDAVYSIQIPSINTATALFVNGNLKGNSGVVATTPEHHIGKGSPYIASFSAEKGEIDLVLHVSNFDTMKGISIAKPLQFSYTEVIAKEQSFAQILLISMVTILFLHSIYSLLIYILIHRDKIFLFFTLGFTFPAIDELVTYSNATFDWLQLNYAWSFKLREFIYLAAPFFLVQLMRMLLTNYKQYKRFRWFTIAYGIGAALIILLPIQAIMQVDVLFFSLYFVSFLSVITLALKEYFQFKDESFLIAIVVVSTTSGIVWGLIKDVHGLQIPFYPFDYLCAFLGFAVFWFKRFYRQNRQVVELVDELKRADQLKDEFLVESTDKLWSPLNKMTTIAQTLFDRKQSSFTYRDRSDLNYLINIGRGMSYVLYDLLDFTRLKEHMIQVHPKNASIQAVIAGVFDLVKHLADGKQVELVSTVPPQFPRVLADESRLNQICFNLIETVIANTGAGKVTVHAEVCNQMAIIYVRDNGEIANKQEQLNRDAFGLRLDVSRQLIELHGGRLAIKSEADKETVFTFSLPLSHDQDNEDDEESAYEQIVEDNQTQFSVDLIHILIVDDDPGSLRVIEGLFPAELYNVVTVMSGKEALPLIHALEWDLIIIDGLMPYMSGYELTKWIRKRYTLLELPILLLTSRGAMTEINVAFTIGANDYVIKPINAVELKSRSVALIDLKKSIIERHAMESAWLQAQIRPHFLFNTLNTIASLSQIDPDRMIRLLDTFGKYLYRSFKEDNLQQLIPIQDELELVKSYVYIEKERFGDRLQVEWNIDKSIHIKVPPLSIQTLVENAVQHGVLKKRKSGTVWIRVTDEETHARIAIVDDGIGMDAEKVNNLLDAQRKSGAGIGLPNTNNRIKRIFGSGLTIKSLPRKGTTVEFIVPKDLDASPKI
;
A
#
# COMPACT_ATOMS: atom_id res chain seq x y z
N MET A 1 -11.66 41.04 6.60
CA MET A 1 -12.24 39.70 6.35
C MET A 1 -13.63 39.75 5.68
N SER A 2 -14.50 40.73 5.99
CA SER A 2 -15.82 40.92 5.38
C SER A 2 -15.81 41.27 3.87
N LEU A 3 -14.80 42.02 3.40
CA LEU A 3 -14.66 42.42 1.99
C LEU A 3 -14.32 41.25 1.03
N ASN A 4 -13.62 40.20 1.49
CA ASN A 4 -13.34 39.02 0.68
C ASN A 4 -14.55 38.08 0.54
N ILE A 5 -15.48 38.10 1.51
CA ILE A 5 -16.70 37.27 1.49
C ILE A 5 -17.69 37.77 0.42
N SER A 6 -17.73 39.09 0.17
CA SER A 6 -18.56 39.71 -0.87
C SER A 6 -18.09 39.35 -2.29
N LYS A 7 -16.77 39.42 -2.54
CA LYS A 7 -16.20 39.13 -3.87
C LYS A 7 -16.43 37.68 -4.32
N ASP A 8 -16.26 36.68 -3.46
CA ASP A 8 -16.48 35.28 -3.84
C ASP A 8 -17.97 34.96 -4.12
N LYS A 9 -18.89 35.58 -3.38
CA LYS A 9 -20.34 35.44 -3.66
C LYS A 9 -20.71 36.03 -5.02
N SER A 10 -20.12 37.18 -5.39
CA SER A 10 -20.36 37.80 -6.70
C SER A 10 -19.82 36.95 -7.87
N LYS A 11 -18.64 36.34 -7.70
CA LYS A 11 -18.05 35.43 -8.70
C LYS A 11 -18.89 34.16 -8.89
N ALA A 12 -19.36 33.59 -7.80
CA ALA A 12 -20.22 32.41 -7.82
C ALA A 12 -21.54 32.63 -8.57
N VAL A 13 -22.22 33.74 -8.25
CA VAL A 13 -23.48 34.12 -8.91
C VAL A 13 -23.22 34.40 -10.39
N LEU A 14 -22.11 35.05 -10.73
CA LEU A 14 -21.71 35.29 -12.12
C LEU A 14 -21.52 33.97 -12.88
N ILE A 15 -20.83 32.98 -12.29
CA ILE A 15 -20.62 31.68 -12.94
C ILE A 15 -21.93 30.92 -13.14
N LEU A 16 -22.83 30.92 -12.15
CA LEU A 16 -24.16 30.31 -12.29
C LEU A 16 -24.98 30.99 -13.39
N LEU A 17 -24.93 32.32 -13.47
CA LEU A 17 -25.62 33.09 -14.51
C LEU A 17 -25.04 32.81 -15.90
N ILE A 18 -23.71 32.77 -16.03
CA ILE A 18 -23.03 32.37 -17.27
C ILE A 18 -23.49 30.98 -17.69
N MET A 19 -23.57 30.03 -16.77
CA MET A 19 -23.99 28.67 -17.11
C MET A 19 -25.44 28.58 -17.56
N ILE A 20 -26.37 29.33 -16.93
CA ILE A 20 -27.76 29.44 -17.41
C ILE A 20 -27.78 29.98 -18.83
N VAL A 21 -27.01 31.03 -19.11
CA VAL A 21 -26.91 31.63 -20.45
C VAL A 21 -26.34 30.62 -21.45
N VAL A 22 -25.30 29.87 -21.08
CA VAL A 22 -24.70 28.84 -21.94
C VAL A 22 -25.71 27.74 -22.25
N LEU A 23 -26.36 27.14 -21.25
CA LEU A 23 -27.36 26.07 -21.45
C LEU A 23 -28.53 26.55 -22.32
N THR A 24 -29.02 27.78 -22.06
CA THR A 24 -30.11 28.38 -22.84
C THR A 24 -29.67 28.65 -24.27
N SER A 25 -28.44 29.13 -24.48
CA SER A 25 -27.89 29.39 -25.82
C SER A 25 -27.71 28.09 -26.61
N PHE A 26 -27.18 27.04 -25.99
CA PHE A 26 -27.09 25.71 -26.61
C PHE A 26 -28.45 25.17 -27.02
N ARG A 27 -29.47 25.33 -26.17
CA ARG A 27 -30.84 24.91 -26.52
C ARG A 27 -31.46 25.76 -27.63
N LEU A 28 -31.24 27.08 -27.65
CA LEU A 28 -31.70 27.94 -28.73
C LEU A 28 -31.02 27.60 -30.06
N LEU A 29 -29.71 27.32 -30.04
CA LEU A 29 -28.97 26.85 -31.21
C LEU A 29 -29.50 25.49 -31.69
N TRP A 30 -29.80 24.58 -30.77
CA TRP A 30 -30.39 23.28 -31.08
C TRP A 30 -31.78 23.41 -31.69
N LEU A 31 -32.61 24.29 -31.14
CA LEU A 31 -33.92 24.62 -31.70
C LEU A 31 -33.79 25.20 -33.10
N ASN A 32 -32.88 26.16 -33.30
CA ASN A 32 -32.64 26.77 -34.61
C ASN A 32 -32.06 25.79 -35.64
N TYR A 33 -31.32 24.77 -35.20
CA TYR A 33 -30.84 23.71 -36.09
C TYR A 33 -31.98 22.79 -36.56
N HIS A 34 -33.03 22.61 -35.76
CA HIS A 34 -34.18 21.75 -36.06
C HIS A 34 -35.44 22.54 -36.43
N THR A 35 -35.36 23.86 -36.60
CA THR A 35 -36.49 24.63 -37.12
C THR A 35 -36.65 24.30 -38.60
N PRO A 36 -37.83 23.81 -39.03
CA PRO A 36 -38.06 23.49 -40.43
C PRO A 36 -37.92 24.75 -41.29
N ALA A 37 -37.43 24.57 -42.52
CA ALA A 37 -37.34 25.63 -43.53
C ALA A 37 -38.72 26.25 -43.82
N GLU A 38 -38.74 27.45 -44.42
CA GLU A 38 -39.99 28.06 -44.90
C GLU A 38 -40.66 27.11 -45.91
N GLN A 39 -41.89 26.69 -45.59
CA GLN A 39 -42.64 25.69 -46.33
C GLN A 39 -44.06 26.19 -46.69
N PRO A 40 -44.67 25.67 -47.76
CA PRO A 40 -46.08 25.91 -48.06
C PRO A 40 -47.01 25.24 -47.03
N PHE A 41 -48.17 25.86 -46.77
CA PHE A 41 -49.20 25.32 -45.87
C PHE A 41 -50.44 24.87 -46.66
N ALA A 42 -51.15 23.87 -46.13
CA ALA A 42 -52.41 23.42 -46.71
C ALA A 42 -53.48 24.52 -46.65
N LYS A 43 -54.20 24.74 -47.76
CA LYS A 43 -55.31 25.69 -47.88
C LYS A 43 -56.51 25.01 -48.51
N ASN A 44 -57.67 25.09 -47.88
CA ASN A 44 -58.91 24.46 -48.36
C ASN A 44 -58.76 22.97 -48.77
N GLY A 45 -57.99 22.18 -48.01
CA GLY A 45 -57.78 20.75 -48.32
C GLY A 45 -56.83 20.46 -49.48
N MET A 46 -56.06 21.45 -49.95
CA MET A 46 -55.00 21.26 -50.96
C MET A 46 -53.66 21.79 -50.47
N LEU A 47 -52.59 21.04 -50.71
CA LEU A 47 -51.20 21.42 -50.48
C LEU A 47 -50.45 21.32 -51.82
N ASP A 48 -49.94 22.46 -52.30
CA ASP A 48 -49.18 22.51 -53.56
C ASP A 48 -47.67 22.49 -53.26
N LEU A 49 -47.00 21.40 -53.63
CA LEU A 49 -45.55 21.21 -53.50
C LEU A 49 -44.83 21.26 -54.85
N ARG A 50 -45.49 21.69 -55.93
CA ARG A 50 -44.86 21.83 -57.24
C ARG A 50 -43.78 22.91 -57.21
N GLY A 51 -42.59 22.59 -57.73
CA GLY A 51 -41.41 23.45 -57.65
C GLY A 51 -40.74 23.55 -56.27
N PHE A 52 -41.17 22.75 -55.29
CA PHE A 52 -40.55 22.67 -53.96
C PHE A 52 -39.73 21.38 -53.84
N THR A 53 -38.42 21.49 -53.57
CA THR A 53 -37.54 20.32 -53.45
C THR A 53 -37.54 19.77 -52.02
N LEU A 54 -37.78 18.47 -51.88
CA LEU A 54 -37.74 17.74 -50.60
C LEU A 54 -36.30 17.26 -50.34
N ASP A 55 -35.32 18.17 -50.27
CA ASP A 55 -33.90 17.79 -50.32
C ASP A 55 -33.41 17.03 -49.06
N GLU A 56 -33.41 17.67 -47.87
CA GLU A 56 -32.79 17.08 -46.66
C GLU A 56 -33.67 17.09 -45.39
N ASP A 57 -34.78 17.84 -45.37
CA ASP A 57 -35.63 18.02 -44.18
C ASP A 57 -37.05 17.46 -44.39
N SER A 58 -37.73 17.12 -43.28
CA SER A 58 -39.16 16.82 -43.31
C SER A 58 -40.04 18.07 -43.31
N ILE A 59 -41.11 18.08 -44.13
CA ILE A 59 -42.12 19.14 -44.11
C ILE A 59 -43.32 18.76 -43.24
N THR A 60 -44.03 19.74 -42.69
CA THR A 60 -45.29 19.50 -41.97
C THR A 60 -46.50 19.73 -42.86
N LEU A 61 -47.51 18.87 -42.73
CA LEU A 61 -48.79 18.97 -43.44
C LEU A 61 -49.78 19.91 -42.72
N ASP A 62 -49.28 20.96 -42.08
CA ASP A 62 -50.08 21.91 -41.31
C ASP A 62 -50.93 22.81 -42.22
N GLY A 63 -52.06 23.27 -41.69
CA GLY A 63 -52.97 24.19 -42.38
C GLY A 63 -54.41 23.71 -42.40
N GLU A 64 -55.17 24.20 -43.37
CA GLU A 64 -56.60 23.99 -43.52
C GLU A 64 -56.92 22.70 -44.28
N TRP A 65 -57.45 21.71 -43.56
CA TRP A 65 -57.91 20.43 -44.11
C TRP A 65 -59.42 20.42 -44.27
N VAL A 66 -59.93 19.66 -45.24
CA VAL A 66 -61.36 19.39 -45.34
C VAL A 66 -61.72 18.35 -44.29
N PHE A 67 -62.73 18.63 -43.48
CA PHE A 67 -63.16 17.80 -42.38
C PHE A 67 -64.64 17.41 -42.51
N TYR A 68 -64.92 16.12 -42.34
CA TYR A 68 -66.26 15.54 -42.35
C TYR A 68 -66.61 15.11 -40.91
N PRO A 69 -67.37 15.92 -40.16
CA PRO A 69 -67.77 15.60 -38.78
C PRO A 69 -68.69 14.38 -38.76
N GLU A 70 -68.49 13.49 -37.78
CA GLU A 70 -69.33 12.30 -37.53
C GLU A 70 -69.53 11.38 -38.75
N GLN A 71 -68.59 11.40 -39.71
CA GLN A 71 -68.59 10.54 -40.88
C GLN A 71 -67.21 9.89 -41.06
N LEU A 72 -67.17 8.56 -41.19
CA LEU A 72 -65.99 7.80 -41.62
C LEU A 72 -66.11 7.53 -43.12
N VAL A 73 -65.72 8.50 -43.94
CA VAL A 73 -65.95 8.48 -45.38
C VAL A 73 -64.87 7.62 -46.05
N GLU A 74 -65.28 6.59 -46.79
CA GLU A 74 -64.34 5.81 -47.60
C GLU A 74 -63.71 6.69 -48.69
N PRO A 75 -62.40 6.54 -48.99
CA PRO A 75 -61.73 7.37 -50.00
C PRO A 75 -62.44 7.42 -51.36
N ASN A 76 -63.02 6.30 -51.80
CA ASN A 76 -63.72 6.21 -53.08
C ASN A 76 -65.11 6.88 -53.10
N LYS A 77 -65.60 7.37 -51.95
CA LYS A 77 -66.93 7.97 -51.77
C LYS A 77 -66.88 9.41 -51.24
N LEU A 78 -65.71 10.05 -51.21
CA LEU A 78 -65.54 11.46 -50.78
C LEU A 78 -66.47 12.43 -51.53
N ASN A 79 -66.69 12.21 -52.82
CA ASN A 79 -67.59 13.04 -53.65
C ASN A 79 -69.08 12.90 -53.31
N LEU A 80 -69.46 11.88 -52.53
CA LEU A 80 -70.84 11.58 -52.13
C LEU A 80 -71.17 12.05 -50.71
N ALA A 81 -70.16 12.41 -49.93
CA ALA A 81 -70.33 12.93 -48.57
C ALA A 81 -70.90 14.37 -48.61
N ARG A 82 -71.84 14.66 -47.71
CA ARG A 82 -72.46 15.97 -47.54
C ARG A 82 -72.07 16.54 -46.17
N ASP A 83 -72.05 17.86 -46.06
CA ASP A 83 -71.68 18.64 -44.88
C ASP A 83 -70.20 18.48 -44.49
N ASN A 84 -69.31 19.15 -45.24
CA ASN A 84 -67.92 19.34 -44.87
C ASN A 84 -67.67 20.73 -44.27
N GLU A 85 -66.66 20.83 -43.42
CA GLU A 85 -66.11 22.09 -42.96
C GLU A 85 -64.60 22.12 -43.18
N ILE A 86 -64.00 23.30 -43.07
CA ILE A 86 -62.55 23.45 -43.09
C ILE A 86 -62.08 23.48 -41.64
N ARG A 87 -61.14 22.61 -41.29
CA ARG A 87 -60.57 22.53 -39.94
C ARG A 87 -59.06 22.61 -40.03
N SER A 88 -58.47 23.44 -39.18
CA SER A 88 -57.02 23.59 -39.13
C SER A 88 -56.37 22.48 -38.31
N ILE A 89 -55.30 21.87 -38.85
CA ILE A 89 -54.40 20.94 -38.14
C ILE A 89 -53.12 21.69 -37.75
N GLY A 90 -52.56 21.37 -36.57
CA GLY A 90 -51.27 21.92 -36.11
C GLY A 90 -51.40 23.21 -35.30
N LYS A 91 -50.59 24.24 -35.61
CA LYS A 91 -50.38 25.43 -34.75
C LYS A 91 -51.61 26.33 -34.52
N ASN A 92 -52.62 26.29 -35.39
CA ASN A 92 -53.79 27.18 -35.34
C ASN A 92 -55.10 26.38 -35.23
N LEU A 93 -55.26 25.58 -34.17
CA LEU A 93 -56.45 24.76 -33.97
C LEU A 93 -57.74 25.58 -33.80
N ASP A 94 -58.81 25.12 -34.46
CA ASP A 94 -60.15 25.63 -34.24
C ASP A 94 -60.71 25.20 -32.88
N LYS A 95 -61.40 26.10 -32.17
CA LYS A 95 -61.97 25.84 -30.83
C LYS A 95 -63.22 24.93 -30.82
N LYS A 96 -63.65 24.42 -31.98
CA LYS A 96 -64.81 23.53 -32.11
C LYS A 96 -64.32 22.09 -32.02
N ASP A 97 -64.37 21.51 -30.83
CA ASP A 97 -63.81 20.18 -30.59
C ASP A 97 -64.75 19.34 -29.71
N GLY A 98 -65.92 19.00 -30.28
CA GLY A 98 -66.99 18.26 -29.59
C GLY A 98 -67.38 16.93 -30.24
N GLU A 99 -66.95 16.68 -31.49
CA GLU A 99 -67.35 15.47 -32.22
C GLU A 99 -66.50 14.25 -31.79
N PRO A 100 -67.11 13.07 -31.58
CA PRO A 100 -66.40 11.87 -31.14
C PRO A 100 -65.65 11.16 -32.28
N PHE A 101 -65.98 11.37 -33.55
CA PHE A 101 -65.28 10.79 -34.70
C PHE A 101 -65.50 11.60 -35.97
N GLY A 102 -64.66 11.39 -36.99
CA GLY A 102 -64.73 12.11 -38.26
C GLY A 102 -63.59 11.78 -39.21
N THR A 103 -63.62 12.38 -40.40
CA THR A 103 -62.64 12.16 -41.48
C THR A 103 -61.96 13.46 -41.88
N TYR A 104 -60.63 13.50 -41.85
CA TYR A 104 -59.82 14.57 -42.42
C TYR A 104 -59.35 14.20 -43.83
N HIS A 105 -59.39 15.16 -44.75
CA HIS A 105 -59.02 14.98 -46.16
C HIS A 105 -58.07 16.09 -46.64
N LEU A 106 -56.97 15.69 -47.28
CA LEU A 106 -55.97 16.56 -47.89
C LEU A 106 -55.48 15.98 -49.21
N LYS A 107 -55.34 16.83 -50.22
CA LYS A 107 -54.68 16.51 -51.49
C LYS A 107 -53.34 17.20 -51.59
N ILE A 108 -52.29 16.45 -51.92
CA ILE A 108 -50.93 16.98 -52.12
C ILE A 108 -50.60 16.90 -53.62
N GLN A 109 -50.17 18.01 -54.22
CA GLN A 109 -49.72 18.09 -55.60
C GLN A 109 -48.19 18.10 -55.66
N LEU A 110 -47.61 17.23 -56.48
CA LEU A 110 -46.18 17.07 -56.74
C LEU A 110 -45.87 17.38 -58.22
N ASP A 111 -44.61 17.65 -58.54
CA ASP A 111 -44.19 17.83 -59.93
C ASP A 111 -44.30 16.51 -60.71
N GLU A 112 -44.84 16.55 -61.93
CA GLU A 112 -44.98 15.36 -62.81
C GLU A 112 -43.64 14.68 -63.13
N ALA A 113 -42.52 15.37 -62.90
CA ALA A 113 -41.15 14.90 -63.14
C ALA A 113 -40.44 14.35 -61.88
N SER A 114 -41.13 14.14 -60.76
CA SER A 114 -40.54 13.54 -59.56
C SER A 114 -40.24 12.04 -59.79
N ASP A 115 -39.04 11.58 -59.42
CA ASP A 115 -38.53 10.20 -59.57
C ASP A 115 -39.63 9.13 -59.43
N SER A 116 -39.87 8.35 -60.50
CA SER A 116 -40.89 7.29 -60.51
C SER A 116 -40.65 6.18 -59.50
N ASP A 117 -39.44 6.12 -58.91
CA ASP A 117 -39.02 5.16 -57.89
C ASP A 117 -39.00 5.76 -56.47
N ALA A 118 -39.35 7.03 -56.29
CA ALA A 118 -39.31 7.67 -54.97
C ALA A 118 -40.39 7.12 -54.02
N VAL A 119 -39.95 6.67 -52.84
CA VAL A 119 -40.83 6.24 -51.74
C VAL A 119 -40.99 7.37 -50.74
N TYR A 120 -42.24 7.82 -50.59
CA TYR A 120 -42.63 8.84 -49.63
C TYR A 120 -43.11 8.19 -48.33
N SER A 121 -42.97 8.91 -47.23
CA SER A 121 -43.49 8.52 -45.93
C SER A 121 -44.24 9.65 -45.25
N ILE A 122 -45.34 9.30 -44.59
CA ILE A 122 -46.05 10.18 -43.67
C ILE A 122 -45.89 9.64 -42.26
N GLN A 123 -45.39 10.47 -41.35
CA GLN A 123 -45.34 10.16 -39.93
C GLN A 123 -46.56 10.76 -39.23
N ILE A 124 -47.41 9.87 -38.71
CA ILE A 124 -48.51 10.23 -37.81
C ILE A 124 -47.96 10.27 -36.39
N PRO A 125 -47.98 11.43 -35.72
CA PRO A 125 -47.51 11.53 -34.33
C PRO A 125 -48.45 10.78 -33.39
N SER A 126 -48.05 10.64 -32.13
CA SER A 126 -48.95 10.11 -31.11
C SER A 126 -50.12 11.06 -30.90
N ILE A 127 -51.28 10.65 -31.42
CA ILE A 127 -52.61 11.26 -31.23
C ILE A 127 -53.29 10.52 -30.08
N ASN A 128 -54.13 11.19 -29.28
CA ASN A 128 -54.61 10.62 -28.02
C ASN A 128 -55.53 9.40 -28.16
N THR A 129 -55.96 9.00 -29.37
CA THR A 129 -56.95 7.93 -29.58
C THR A 129 -56.66 7.05 -30.79
N ALA A 130 -57.70 6.63 -31.54
CA ALA A 130 -57.58 5.74 -32.67
C ALA A 130 -57.54 6.52 -33.99
N THR A 131 -56.62 6.15 -34.88
CA THR A 131 -56.52 6.72 -36.23
C THR A 131 -56.27 5.66 -37.29
N ALA A 132 -56.74 5.90 -38.51
CA ALA A 132 -56.45 5.08 -39.67
C ALA A 132 -56.18 5.98 -40.88
N LEU A 133 -55.01 5.83 -41.49
CA LEU A 133 -54.55 6.61 -42.63
C LEU A 133 -54.69 5.80 -43.92
N PHE A 134 -55.44 6.35 -44.86
CA PHE A 134 -55.57 5.87 -46.22
C PHE A 134 -54.83 6.82 -47.16
N VAL A 135 -54.05 6.26 -48.07
CA VAL A 135 -53.33 7.00 -49.11
C VAL A 135 -53.70 6.42 -50.46
N ASN A 136 -54.16 7.26 -51.38
CA ASN A 136 -54.62 6.87 -52.71
C ASN A 136 -55.64 5.71 -52.66
N GLY A 137 -56.56 5.77 -51.69
CA GLY A 137 -57.62 4.78 -51.50
C GLY A 137 -57.24 3.51 -50.73
N ASN A 138 -55.95 3.27 -50.45
CA ASN A 138 -55.48 2.09 -49.74
C ASN A 138 -55.13 2.40 -48.29
N LEU A 139 -55.50 1.52 -47.35
CA LEU A 139 -55.07 1.62 -45.95
C LEU A 139 -53.56 1.42 -45.86
N LYS A 140 -52.83 2.42 -45.33
CA LYS A 140 -51.35 2.38 -45.22
C LYS A 140 -50.85 2.28 -43.79
N GLY A 141 -51.64 2.70 -42.81
CA GLY A 141 -51.28 2.57 -41.40
C GLY A 141 -52.45 2.88 -40.48
N ASN A 142 -52.41 2.33 -39.26
CA ASN A 142 -53.39 2.62 -38.23
C ASN A 142 -52.75 2.59 -36.84
N SER A 143 -53.42 3.24 -35.89
CA SER A 143 -53.16 3.12 -34.47
C SER A 143 -54.49 2.88 -33.79
N GLY A 144 -54.70 1.67 -33.27
CA GLY A 144 -55.98 1.26 -32.70
C GLY A 144 -57.03 0.92 -33.77
N VAL A 145 -58.30 0.89 -33.35
CA VAL A 145 -59.46 0.61 -34.22
C VAL A 145 -60.39 1.81 -34.18
N VAL A 146 -60.56 2.45 -35.34
CA VAL A 146 -61.49 3.56 -35.51
C VAL A 146 -62.91 3.02 -35.66
N ALA A 147 -63.86 3.63 -34.96
CA ALA A 147 -65.26 3.23 -35.00
C ALA A 147 -66.21 4.43 -34.88
N THR A 148 -67.48 4.20 -35.17
CA THR A 148 -68.57 5.16 -34.97
C THR A 148 -69.26 5.00 -33.61
N THR A 149 -68.97 3.91 -32.88
CA THR A 149 -69.54 3.61 -31.56
C THR A 149 -68.44 3.33 -30.53
N PRO A 150 -68.67 3.62 -29.24
CA PRO A 150 -67.70 3.35 -28.18
C PRO A 150 -67.30 1.87 -28.05
N GLU A 151 -68.22 0.95 -28.34
CA GLU A 151 -68.03 -0.50 -28.16
C GLU A 151 -67.03 -1.10 -29.15
N HIS A 152 -66.96 -0.54 -30.36
CA HIS A 152 -66.07 -1.00 -31.42
C HIS A 152 -64.79 -0.15 -31.51
N HIS A 153 -64.70 0.89 -30.69
CA HIS A 153 -63.54 1.76 -30.61
C HIS A 153 -62.45 1.14 -29.74
N ILE A 154 -61.21 1.13 -30.23
CA ILE A 154 -60.04 0.74 -29.44
C ILE A 154 -58.98 1.82 -29.62
N GLY A 155 -58.85 2.72 -28.65
CA GLY A 155 -57.77 3.70 -28.63
C GLY A 155 -56.42 3.04 -28.33
N LYS A 156 -55.37 3.57 -28.95
CA LYS A 156 -53.99 3.12 -28.74
C LYS A 156 -53.02 4.29 -28.70
N GLY A 157 -53.21 5.26 -29.59
CA GLY A 157 -52.44 6.50 -29.64
C GLY A 157 -50.93 6.34 -29.89
N SER A 158 -50.49 5.22 -30.46
CA SER A 158 -49.08 5.02 -30.84
C SER A 158 -48.76 5.77 -32.14
N PRO A 159 -47.59 6.43 -32.24
CA PRO A 159 -47.15 7.01 -33.52
C PRO A 159 -46.86 5.90 -34.53
N TYR A 160 -47.08 6.16 -35.82
CA TYR A 160 -46.74 5.21 -36.90
C TYR A 160 -46.33 5.94 -38.18
N ILE A 161 -45.58 5.24 -39.03
CA ILE A 161 -45.12 5.73 -40.32
C ILE A 161 -45.83 4.93 -41.41
N ALA A 162 -46.37 5.63 -42.40
CA ALA A 162 -46.99 5.05 -43.58
C ALA A 162 -46.14 5.37 -44.81
N SER A 163 -45.54 4.35 -45.43
CA SER A 163 -44.73 4.50 -46.64
C SER A 163 -45.50 4.10 -47.91
N PHE A 164 -45.32 4.84 -48.99
CA PHE A 164 -46.01 4.64 -50.27
C PHE A 164 -45.26 5.28 -51.45
N SER A 165 -45.53 4.82 -52.67
CA SER A 165 -45.09 5.44 -53.93
C SER A 165 -46.19 6.36 -54.49
N ALA A 166 -45.78 7.43 -55.18
CA ALA A 166 -46.71 8.34 -55.87
C ALA A 166 -46.80 7.98 -57.35
N GLU A 167 -47.96 7.52 -57.83
CA GLU A 167 -48.13 7.03 -59.21
C GLU A 167 -48.54 8.13 -60.22
N LYS A 168 -49.03 9.30 -59.77
CA LYS A 168 -49.69 10.30 -60.65
C LYS A 168 -49.46 11.79 -60.29
N GLY A 169 -48.35 12.15 -59.65
CA GLY A 169 -48.10 13.56 -59.26
C GLY A 169 -49.14 14.17 -58.29
N GLU A 170 -50.10 13.38 -57.82
CA GLU A 170 -51.12 13.74 -56.83
C GLU A 170 -51.16 12.63 -55.77
N ILE A 171 -51.20 13.03 -54.49
CA ILE A 171 -51.36 12.13 -53.35
C ILE A 171 -52.66 12.52 -52.64
N ASP A 172 -53.59 11.57 -52.54
CA ASP A 172 -54.87 11.73 -51.86
C ASP A 172 -54.80 11.12 -50.45
N LEU A 173 -54.92 11.96 -49.41
CA LEU A 173 -54.81 11.57 -48.00
C LEU A 173 -56.15 11.64 -47.29
N VAL A 174 -56.56 10.51 -46.73
CA VAL A 174 -57.78 10.40 -45.90
C VAL A 174 -57.39 9.84 -44.55
N LEU A 175 -57.60 10.63 -43.50
CA LEU A 175 -57.31 10.25 -42.11
C LEU A 175 -58.61 10.13 -41.33
N HIS A 176 -58.94 8.90 -40.94
CA HIS A 176 -60.04 8.61 -40.04
C HIS A 176 -59.59 8.74 -38.59
N VAL A 177 -60.39 9.42 -37.76
CA VAL A 177 -60.12 9.61 -36.33
C VAL A 177 -61.38 9.33 -35.54
N SER A 178 -61.23 8.63 -34.40
CA SER A 178 -62.30 8.49 -33.40
C SER A 178 -61.70 8.64 -32.00
N ASN A 179 -62.47 9.20 -31.08
CA ASN A 179 -62.11 9.44 -29.69
C ASN A 179 -63.34 9.26 -28.81
N PHE A 180 -63.45 8.07 -28.22
CA PHE A 180 -64.45 7.78 -27.18
C PHE A 180 -63.81 7.60 -25.80
N ASP A 181 -62.47 7.57 -25.74
CA ASP A 181 -61.70 7.34 -24.52
C ASP A 181 -61.52 8.62 -23.67
N THR A 182 -61.64 9.81 -24.28
CA THR A 182 -61.41 11.10 -23.61
C THR A 182 -62.54 12.10 -23.86
N MET A 183 -62.61 13.13 -23.01
CA MET A 183 -63.57 14.25 -23.17
C MET A 183 -63.10 15.34 -24.14
N LYS A 184 -61.90 15.19 -24.72
CA LYS A 184 -61.41 16.07 -25.79
C LYS A 184 -61.99 15.56 -27.11
N GLY A 185 -62.26 16.43 -28.08
CA GLY A 185 -62.69 16.00 -29.41
C GLY A 185 -61.57 15.31 -30.20
N ILE A 186 -61.73 15.26 -31.52
CA ILE A 186 -60.79 14.61 -32.45
C ILE A 186 -59.80 15.58 -33.10
N SER A 187 -59.48 16.69 -32.44
CA SER A 187 -58.48 17.65 -32.92
C SER A 187 -57.05 17.10 -32.90
N ILE A 188 -56.32 17.38 -33.98
CA ILE A 188 -54.94 16.94 -34.18
C ILE A 188 -53.99 18.12 -33.96
N ALA A 189 -53.48 18.23 -32.72
CA ALA A 189 -52.60 19.33 -32.32
C ALA A 189 -51.15 19.20 -32.78
N LYS A 190 -50.70 17.97 -33.03
CA LYS A 190 -49.32 17.70 -33.48
C LYS A 190 -49.31 17.62 -35.02
N PRO A 191 -48.36 18.29 -35.70
CA PRO A 191 -48.20 18.25 -37.15
C PRO A 191 -47.92 16.83 -37.63
N LEU A 192 -48.46 16.49 -38.79
CA LEU A 192 -48.08 15.30 -39.53
C LEU A 192 -46.84 15.66 -40.37
N GLN A 193 -45.81 14.82 -40.36
CA GLN A 193 -44.61 15.04 -41.16
C GLN A 193 -44.66 14.24 -42.46
N PHE A 194 -44.18 14.84 -43.55
CA PHE A 194 -44.10 14.24 -44.88
C PHE A 194 -42.71 14.49 -45.48
N SER A 195 -42.07 13.44 -45.99
CA SER A 195 -40.81 13.52 -46.74
C SER A 195 -40.52 12.17 -47.41
N TYR A 196 -39.34 12.04 -48.03
CA TYR A 196 -38.82 10.75 -48.45
C TYR A 196 -38.61 9.80 -47.27
N THR A 197 -38.84 8.50 -47.47
CA THR A 197 -38.69 7.49 -46.41
C THR A 197 -37.29 7.52 -45.78
N GLU A 198 -36.24 7.75 -46.57
CA GLU A 198 -34.86 7.80 -46.08
C GLU A 198 -34.61 9.00 -45.15
N VAL A 199 -35.22 10.16 -45.44
CA VAL A 199 -35.08 11.38 -44.64
C VAL A 199 -35.75 11.22 -43.27
N ILE A 200 -37.00 10.74 -43.25
CA ILE A 200 -37.73 10.47 -42.00
C ILE A 200 -37.01 9.41 -41.16
N ALA A 201 -36.48 8.35 -41.80
CA ALA A 201 -35.69 7.33 -41.10
C ALA A 201 -34.40 7.90 -40.50
N LYS A 202 -33.69 8.77 -41.22
CA LYS A 202 -32.46 9.43 -40.75
C LYS A 202 -32.73 10.33 -39.55
N GLU A 203 -33.73 11.23 -39.62
CA GLU A 203 -34.12 12.12 -38.51
C GLU A 203 -34.52 11.32 -37.25
N GLN A 204 -35.33 10.27 -37.42
CA GLN A 204 -35.74 9.42 -36.29
C GLN A 204 -34.57 8.63 -35.70
N SER A 205 -33.71 8.06 -36.53
CA SER A 205 -32.57 7.26 -36.06
C SER A 205 -31.61 8.09 -35.21
N PHE A 206 -31.34 9.34 -35.59
CA PHE A 206 -30.45 10.22 -34.84
C PHE A 206 -31.00 10.52 -33.43
N ALA A 207 -32.27 10.90 -33.33
CA ALA A 207 -32.90 11.19 -32.05
C ALA A 207 -33.07 9.92 -31.18
N GLN A 208 -33.39 8.77 -31.79
CA GLN A 208 -33.43 7.48 -31.09
C GLN A 208 -32.05 7.05 -30.56
N ILE A 209 -30.98 7.23 -31.34
CA ILE A 209 -29.61 6.94 -30.90
C ILE A 209 -29.25 7.79 -29.68
N LEU A 210 -29.53 9.11 -29.73
CA LEU A 210 -29.30 10.00 -28.59
C LEU A 210 -30.10 9.58 -27.36
N LEU A 211 -31.39 9.28 -27.52
CA LEU A 211 -32.25 8.82 -26.43
C LEU A 211 -31.73 7.51 -25.81
N ILE A 212 -31.48 6.49 -26.63
CA ILE A 212 -30.99 5.18 -26.19
C ILE A 212 -29.64 5.34 -25.46
N SER A 213 -28.75 6.20 -25.96
CA SER A 213 -27.47 6.46 -25.29
C SER A 213 -27.66 7.08 -23.89
N MET A 214 -28.54 8.07 -23.75
CA MET A 214 -28.85 8.69 -22.45
C MET A 214 -29.48 7.67 -21.49
N VAL A 215 -30.48 6.93 -21.95
CA VAL A 215 -31.19 5.92 -21.17
C VAL A 215 -30.23 4.82 -20.71
N THR A 216 -29.32 4.39 -21.57
CA THR A 216 -28.28 3.41 -21.24
C THR A 216 -27.35 3.92 -20.15
N ILE A 217 -26.92 5.18 -20.22
CA ILE A 217 -26.08 5.80 -19.18
C ILE A 217 -26.82 5.81 -17.82
N LEU A 218 -28.09 6.20 -17.79
CA LEU A 218 -28.87 6.24 -16.55
C LEU A 218 -29.11 4.83 -15.97
N PHE A 219 -29.44 3.84 -16.81
CA PHE A 219 -29.60 2.46 -16.36
C PHE A 219 -28.31 1.85 -15.84
N LEU A 220 -27.17 2.13 -16.48
CA LEU A 220 -25.86 1.66 -16.01
C LEU A 220 -25.59 2.17 -14.58
N HIS A 221 -25.92 3.43 -14.28
CA HIS A 221 -25.77 4.00 -12.95
C HIS A 221 -26.75 3.41 -11.94
N SER A 222 -27.98 3.14 -12.37
CA SER A 222 -28.96 2.44 -11.54
C SER A 222 -28.50 1.03 -11.14
N ILE A 223 -27.95 0.28 -12.10
CA ILE A 223 -27.35 -1.05 -11.87
C ILE A 223 -26.14 -0.92 -10.95
N TYR A 224 -25.24 0.04 -11.21
CA TYR A 224 -24.06 0.26 -10.37
C TYR A 224 -24.44 0.57 -8.91
N SER A 225 -25.40 1.46 -8.67
CA SER A 225 -25.85 1.77 -7.31
C SER A 225 -26.57 0.59 -6.66
N LEU A 226 -27.29 -0.23 -7.43
CA LEU A 226 -27.92 -1.45 -6.93
C LEU A 226 -26.87 -2.50 -6.52
N LEU A 227 -25.81 -2.67 -7.33
CA LEU A 227 -24.69 -3.56 -7.01
C LEU A 227 -23.97 -3.11 -5.73
N ILE A 228 -23.73 -1.81 -5.54
CA ILE A 228 -23.17 -1.28 -4.29
C ILE A 228 -24.07 -1.62 -3.10
N TYR A 229 -25.39 -1.45 -3.25
CA TYR A 229 -26.35 -1.78 -2.19
C TYR A 229 -26.31 -3.26 -1.80
N ILE A 230 -26.23 -4.16 -2.79
CA ILE A 230 -26.28 -5.60 -2.57
C ILE A 230 -24.94 -6.13 -2.05
N LEU A 231 -23.82 -5.69 -2.64
CA LEU A 231 -22.50 -6.31 -2.46
C LEU A 231 -21.59 -5.58 -1.47
N ILE A 232 -21.71 -4.25 -1.33
CA ILE A 232 -20.75 -3.44 -0.56
C ILE A 232 -21.38 -2.95 0.75
N HIS A 233 -22.49 -2.21 0.65
CA HIS A 233 -23.08 -1.55 1.82
C HIS A 233 -24.60 -1.38 1.68
N ARG A 234 -25.36 -2.01 2.58
CA ARG A 234 -26.82 -2.00 2.60
C ARG A 234 -27.41 -0.72 3.22
N ASP A 235 -26.97 0.44 2.75
CA ASP A 235 -27.59 1.72 3.09
C ASP A 235 -28.75 2.02 2.13
N LYS A 236 -29.90 2.41 2.71
CA LYS A 236 -31.11 2.84 1.98
C LYS A 236 -30.83 3.97 0.98
N ILE A 237 -29.78 4.76 1.18
CA ILE A 237 -29.36 5.82 0.25
C ILE A 237 -29.13 5.27 -1.16
N PHE A 238 -28.47 4.11 -1.30
CA PHE A 238 -28.19 3.52 -2.60
C PHE A 238 -29.45 3.03 -3.34
N LEU A 239 -30.46 2.59 -2.59
CA LEU A 239 -31.77 2.25 -3.17
C LEU A 239 -32.49 3.48 -3.72
N PHE A 240 -32.42 4.63 -3.02
CA PHE A 240 -32.93 5.89 -3.56
C PHE A 240 -32.15 6.35 -4.80
N PHE A 241 -30.84 6.07 -4.91
CA PHE A 241 -30.07 6.33 -6.13
C PHE A 241 -30.52 5.46 -7.29
N THR A 242 -30.68 4.15 -7.08
CA THR A 242 -31.18 3.22 -8.10
C THR A 242 -32.52 3.70 -8.65
N LEU A 243 -33.49 3.97 -7.77
CA LEU A 243 -34.82 4.45 -8.19
C LEU A 243 -34.77 5.86 -8.80
N GLY A 244 -33.87 6.72 -8.31
CA GLY A 244 -33.62 8.07 -8.80
C GLY A 244 -33.03 8.16 -10.20
N PHE A 245 -32.39 7.09 -10.70
CA PHE A 245 -31.95 7.00 -12.10
C PHE A 245 -32.91 6.18 -12.96
N THR A 246 -33.51 5.12 -12.41
CA THR A 246 -34.44 4.25 -13.15
C THR A 246 -35.71 4.97 -13.58
N PHE A 247 -36.41 5.65 -12.66
CA PHE A 247 -37.70 6.25 -13.00
C PHE A 247 -37.57 7.39 -14.02
N PRO A 248 -36.63 8.33 -13.89
CA PRO A 248 -36.40 9.33 -14.95
C PRO A 248 -35.99 8.74 -16.29
N ALA A 249 -35.24 7.63 -16.32
CA ALA A 249 -34.89 6.94 -17.57
C ALA A 249 -36.12 6.31 -18.25
N ILE A 250 -37.00 5.69 -17.47
CA ILE A 250 -38.26 5.12 -17.97
C ILE A 250 -39.20 6.25 -18.43
N ASP A 251 -39.30 7.33 -17.66
CA ASP A 251 -40.14 8.50 -18.00
C ASP A 251 -39.75 9.12 -19.34
N GLU A 252 -38.45 9.34 -19.58
CA GLU A 252 -37.96 9.88 -20.86
C GLU A 252 -38.24 8.92 -22.02
N LEU A 253 -38.03 7.63 -21.83
CA LEU A 253 -38.29 6.61 -22.84
C LEU A 253 -39.77 6.56 -23.24
N VAL A 254 -40.65 6.60 -22.24
CA VAL A 254 -42.11 6.58 -22.42
C VAL A 254 -42.61 7.87 -23.07
N THR A 255 -42.05 9.01 -22.66
CA THR A 255 -42.43 10.34 -23.19
C THR A 255 -42.07 10.47 -24.67
N TYR A 256 -40.93 9.92 -25.09
CA TYR A 256 -40.49 9.98 -26.49
C TYR A 256 -41.22 8.97 -27.39
N SER A 257 -41.51 7.76 -26.88
CA SER A 257 -42.21 6.73 -27.65
C SER A 257 -43.28 6.04 -26.80
N ASN A 258 -44.54 6.40 -27.04
CA ASN A 258 -45.68 5.71 -26.42
C ASN A 258 -45.76 4.21 -26.80
N ALA A 259 -45.03 3.77 -27.84
CA ALA A 259 -45.00 2.38 -28.29
C ALA A 259 -44.26 1.43 -27.33
N THR A 260 -43.50 1.93 -26.34
CA THR A 260 -42.81 1.06 -25.37
C THR A 260 -43.76 0.24 -24.51
N PHE A 261 -45.01 0.67 -24.33
CA PHE A 261 -46.02 -0.08 -23.60
C PHE A 261 -46.81 -1.07 -24.45
N ASP A 262 -46.66 -1.05 -25.79
CA ASP A 262 -47.40 -1.96 -26.67
C ASP A 262 -47.06 -3.44 -26.39
N TRP A 263 -45.85 -3.71 -25.88
CA TRP A 263 -45.44 -5.06 -25.47
C TRP A 263 -46.20 -5.58 -24.23
N LEU A 264 -46.67 -4.70 -23.34
CA LEU A 264 -47.39 -5.08 -22.13
C LEU A 264 -48.87 -5.45 -22.38
N GLN A 265 -49.37 -5.29 -23.61
CA GLN A 265 -50.75 -5.60 -24.02
C GLN A 265 -51.82 -5.02 -23.09
N LEU A 266 -51.54 -3.87 -22.46
CA LEU A 266 -52.49 -3.18 -21.58
C LEU A 266 -53.55 -2.46 -22.42
N ASN A 267 -54.77 -2.38 -21.88
CA ASN A 267 -55.79 -1.52 -22.47
C ASN A 267 -55.37 -0.04 -22.35
N TYR A 268 -55.95 0.83 -23.17
CA TYR A 268 -55.61 2.25 -23.22
C TYR A 268 -55.66 2.93 -21.83
N ALA A 269 -56.67 2.59 -21.02
CA ALA A 269 -56.84 3.12 -19.67
C ALA A 269 -55.68 2.80 -18.72
N TRP A 270 -55.22 1.56 -18.71
CA TRP A 270 -54.11 1.14 -17.86
C TRP A 270 -52.76 1.63 -18.38
N SER A 271 -52.57 1.67 -19.71
CA SER A 271 -51.38 2.30 -20.32
C SER A 271 -51.27 3.77 -19.95
N PHE A 272 -52.40 4.51 -20.00
CA PHE A 272 -52.47 5.90 -19.57
C PHE A 272 -52.11 6.05 -18.08
N LYS A 273 -52.78 5.28 -17.20
CA LYS A 273 -52.51 5.32 -15.75
C LYS A 273 -51.06 5.00 -15.39
N LEU A 274 -50.46 4.00 -16.07
CA LEU A 274 -49.07 3.62 -15.84
C LEU A 274 -48.10 4.74 -16.25
N ARG A 275 -48.35 5.38 -17.39
CA ARG A 275 -47.57 6.56 -17.82
C ARG A 275 -47.65 7.68 -16.79
N GLU A 276 -48.86 8.04 -16.36
CA GLU A 276 -49.05 9.10 -15.35
C GLU A 276 -48.37 8.74 -14.02
N PHE A 277 -48.39 7.46 -13.64
CA PHE A 277 -47.69 7.00 -12.45
C PHE A 277 -46.16 7.17 -12.58
N ILE A 278 -45.58 6.83 -13.73
CA ILE A 278 -44.14 7.01 -13.99
C ILE A 278 -43.79 8.49 -14.01
N TYR A 279 -44.60 9.31 -14.66
CA TYR A 279 -44.46 10.76 -14.71
C TYR A 279 -44.51 11.40 -13.32
N LEU A 280 -45.29 10.85 -12.39
CA LEU A 280 -45.31 11.31 -10.99
C LEU A 280 -44.12 10.76 -10.17
N ALA A 281 -43.72 9.51 -10.42
CA ALA A 281 -42.65 8.83 -9.69
C ALA A 281 -41.25 9.38 -10.02
N ALA A 282 -40.99 9.73 -11.27
CA ALA A 282 -39.69 10.26 -11.71
C ALA A 282 -39.29 11.56 -10.96
N PRO A 283 -40.13 12.62 -10.91
CA PRO A 283 -39.93 13.79 -10.08
C PRO A 283 -39.74 13.50 -8.60
N PHE A 284 -40.53 12.58 -8.03
CA PHE A 284 -40.41 12.21 -6.62
C PHE A 284 -39.01 11.68 -6.33
N PHE A 285 -38.55 10.67 -7.07
CA PHE A 285 -37.24 10.08 -6.84
C PHE A 285 -36.09 11.03 -7.19
N LEU A 286 -36.25 11.90 -8.20
CA LEU A 286 -35.29 12.95 -8.51
C LEU A 286 -35.15 13.95 -7.34
N VAL A 287 -36.26 14.40 -6.75
CA VAL A 287 -36.25 15.28 -5.57
C VAL A 287 -35.63 14.59 -4.37
N GLN A 288 -35.90 13.30 -4.16
CA GLN A 288 -35.25 12.53 -3.09
C GLN A 288 -33.75 12.39 -3.31
N LEU A 289 -33.32 12.13 -4.55
CA LEU A 289 -31.92 12.04 -4.95
C LEU A 289 -31.21 13.37 -4.69
N MET A 290 -31.80 14.49 -5.09
CA MET A 290 -31.24 15.82 -4.83
C MET A 290 -31.23 16.18 -3.34
N ARG A 291 -32.25 15.77 -2.57
CA ARG A 291 -32.24 15.90 -1.12
C ARG A 291 -31.06 15.17 -0.47
N MET A 292 -30.68 13.98 -0.99
CA MET A 292 -29.54 13.22 -0.46
C MET A 292 -28.20 13.90 -0.76
N LEU A 293 -28.12 14.76 -1.78
CA LEU A 293 -26.93 15.56 -2.08
C LEU A 293 -26.74 16.71 -1.07
N LEU A 294 -27.82 17.18 -0.44
CA LEU A 294 -27.78 18.19 0.61
C LEU A 294 -27.20 17.58 1.89
N THR A 295 -26.12 18.16 2.41
CA THR A 295 -25.43 17.67 3.61
C THR A 295 -26.09 18.20 4.87
N ASN A 296 -26.41 19.49 4.90
CA ASN A 296 -26.97 20.16 6.07
C ASN A 296 -28.51 20.21 6.10
N TYR A 297 -29.17 20.03 4.95
CA TYR A 297 -30.62 20.16 4.81
C TYR A 297 -31.34 18.84 4.51
N LYS A 298 -30.65 17.69 4.65
CA LYS A 298 -31.18 16.35 4.37
C LYS A 298 -32.49 16.03 5.10
N GLN A 299 -32.64 16.49 6.35
CA GLN A 299 -33.79 16.19 7.22
C GLN A 299 -34.82 17.33 7.30
N TYR A 300 -34.81 18.26 6.35
CA TYR A 300 -35.71 19.42 6.41
C TYR A 300 -37.19 19.00 6.34
N LYS A 301 -38.02 19.50 7.28
CA LYS A 301 -39.41 19.04 7.49
C LYS A 301 -40.31 19.13 6.24
N ARG A 302 -40.02 20.05 5.30
CA ARG A 302 -40.79 20.21 4.04
C ARG A 302 -40.77 18.96 3.16
N PHE A 303 -39.69 18.18 3.16
CA PHE A 303 -39.61 16.96 2.35
C PHE A 303 -40.59 15.87 2.78
N ARG A 304 -41.00 15.84 4.05
CA ARG A 304 -42.03 14.92 4.54
C ARG A 304 -43.40 15.25 3.93
N TRP A 305 -43.74 16.53 3.82
CA TRP A 305 -44.97 16.98 3.18
C TRP A 305 -45.00 16.65 1.68
N PHE A 306 -43.89 16.85 0.96
CA PHE A 306 -43.79 16.42 -0.43
C PHE A 306 -43.99 14.91 -0.57
N THR A 307 -43.36 14.11 0.29
CA THR A 307 -43.52 12.64 0.26
C THR A 307 -44.98 12.22 0.44
N ILE A 308 -45.71 12.87 1.35
CA ILE A 308 -47.14 12.64 1.55
C ILE A 308 -47.94 13.07 0.32
N ALA A 309 -47.67 14.25 -0.24
CA ALA A 309 -48.37 14.77 -1.42
C ALA A 309 -48.18 13.89 -2.66
N TYR A 310 -46.96 13.43 -2.92
CA TYR A 310 -46.68 12.46 -4.00
C TYR A 310 -47.35 11.11 -3.74
N GLY A 311 -47.41 10.64 -2.49
CA GLY A 311 -48.14 9.42 -2.13
C GLY A 311 -49.65 9.54 -2.36
N ILE A 312 -50.25 10.69 -2.05
CA ILE A 312 -51.65 10.98 -2.36
C ILE A 312 -51.85 11.01 -3.88
N GLY A 313 -50.97 11.67 -4.63
CA GLY A 313 -51.04 11.70 -6.09
C GLY A 313 -51.01 10.30 -6.72
N ALA A 314 -50.12 9.44 -6.25
CA ALA A 314 -50.03 8.05 -6.71
C ALA A 314 -51.32 7.26 -6.43
N ALA A 315 -51.93 7.46 -5.25
CA ALA A 315 -53.21 6.85 -4.93
C ALA A 315 -54.36 7.38 -5.81
N LEU A 316 -54.38 8.68 -6.12
CA LEU A 316 -55.36 9.30 -7.00
C LEU A 316 -55.30 8.73 -8.42
N ILE A 317 -54.10 8.49 -8.98
CA ILE A 317 -53.93 7.90 -10.32
C ILE A 317 -54.57 6.51 -10.39
N ILE A 318 -54.44 5.70 -9.34
CA ILE A 318 -54.99 4.34 -9.31
C ILE A 318 -56.52 4.39 -9.16
N LEU A 319 -57.01 5.22 -8.24
CA LEU A 319 -58.43 5.26 -7.84
C LEU A 319 -59.34 6.00 -8.82
N LEU A 320 -58.85 7.05 -9.49
CA LEU A 320 -59.68 7.90 -10.34
C LEU A 320 -59.86 7.34 -11.76
N PRO A 321 -60.98 7.67 -12.45
CA PRO A 321 -61.13 7.44 -13.88
C PRO A 321 -60.23 8.40 -14.69
N ILE A 322 -59.88 8.04 -15.93
CA ILE A 322 -58.98 8.82 -16.81
C ILE A 322 -59.39 10.29 -16.91
N GLN A 323 -60.69 10.56 -17.04
CA GLN A 323 -61.24 11.90 -17.17
C GLN A 323 -60.90 12.81 -15.99
N ALA A 324 -60.94 12.27 -14.77
CA ALA A 324 -60.59 13.03 -13.56
C ALA A 324 -59.08 13.22 -13.44
N ILE A 325 -58.28 12.22 -13.87
CA ILE A 325 -56.80 12.33 -13.88
C ILE A 325 -56.36 13.48 -14.79
N MET A 326 -56.96 13.61 -15.98
CA MET A 326 -56.64 14.71 -16.93
C MET A 326 -56.90 16.12 -16.36
N GLN A 327 -57.80 16.26 -15.37
CA GLN A 327 -58.04 17.55 -14.70
C GLN A 327 -57.04 17.83 -13.58
N VAL A 328 -56.51 16.76 -12.96
CA VAL A 328 -55.57 16.85 -11.84
C VAL A 328 -54.11 16.91 -12.31
N ASP A 329 -53.83 16.63 -13.58
CA ASP A 329 -52.48 16.68 -14.16
C ASP A 329 -51.76 18.04 -13.92
N VAL A 330 -52.48 19.17 -14.03
CA VAL A 330 -51.94 20.51 -13.70
C VAL A 330 -51.47 20.59 -12.23
N LEU A 331 -52.13 19.89 -11.32
CA LEU A 331 -51.75 19.81 -9.91
C LEU A 331 -50.51 18.93 -9.71
N PHE A 332 -50.35 17.84 -10.46
CA PHE A 332 -49.12 17.03 -10.45
C PHE A 332 -47.93 17.82 -10.98
N PHE A 333 -48.12 18.56 -12.07
CA PHE A 333 -47.11 19.47 -12.60
C PHE A 333 -46.75 20.55 -11.55
N SER A 334 -47.74 21.15 -10.91
CA SER A 334 -47.53 22.16 -9.86
C SER A 334 -46.76 21.59 -8.66
N LEU A 335 -47.08 20.36 -8.24
CA LEU A 335 -46.37 19.64 -7.18
C LEU A 335 -44.90 19.40 -7.56
N TYR A 336 -44.65 18.98 -8.81
CA TYR A 336 -43.30 18.85 -9.33
C TYR A 336 -42.53 20.16 -9.23
N PHE A 337 -43.06 21.22 -9.82
CA PHE A 337 -42.41 22.53 -9.86
C PHE A 337 -42.09 23.08 -8.47
N VAL A 338 -43.06 23.03 -7.53
CA VAL A 338 -42.88 23.53 -6.16
C VAL A 338 -41.86 22.69 -5.38
N SER A 339 -41.93 21.37 -5.51
CA SER A 339 -41.00 20.46 -4.81
C SER A 339 -39.55 20.66 -5.29
N PHE A 340 -39.36 20.85 -6.59
CA PHE A 340 -38.07 21.13 -7.19
C PHE A 340 -37.54 22.52 -6.80
N LEU A 341 -38.37 23.57 -6.85
CA LEU A 341 -37.99 24.92 -6.41
C LEU A 341 -37.55 24.93 -4.94
N SER A 342 -38.19 24.13 -4.08
CA SER A 342 -37.76 23.97 -2.69
C SER A 342 -36.37 23.34 -2.56
N VAL A 343 -35.99 22.41 -3.45
CA VAL A 343 -34.64 21.83 -3.47
C VAL A 343 -33.62 22.88 -3.92
N ILE A 344 -33.92 23.64 -4.98
CA ILE A 344 -33.03 24.69 -5.49
C ILE A 344 -32.71 25.70 -4.39
N THR A 345 -33.76 26.20 -3.72
CA THR A 345 -33.58 27.22 -2.66
C THR A 345 -32.74 26.70 -1.50
N LEU A 346 -32.89 25.43 -1.12
CA LEU A 346 -32.06 24.81 -0.08
C LEU A 346 -30.63 24.55 -0.56
N ALA A 347 -30.44 24.12 -1.79
CA ALA A 347 -29.12 23.91 -2.39
C ALA A 347 -28.34 25.23 -2.49
N LEU A 348 -28.99 26.30 -2.95
CA LEU A 348 -28.41 27.65 -2.97
C LEU A 348 -28.12 28.16 -1.55
N LYS A 349 -29.01 27.90 -0.59
CA LYS A 349 -28.78 28.27 0.80
C LYS A 349 -27.57 27.53 1.38
N GLU A 350 -27.43 26.24 1.11
CA GLU A 350 -26.27 25.44 1.51
C GLU A 350 -24.99 25.97 0.87
N TYR A 351 -25.06 26.31 -0.42
CA TYR A 351 -23.96 26.93 -1.16
C TYR A 351 -23.48 28.25 -0.55
N PHE A 352 -24.38 29.16 -0.19
CA PHE A 352 -24.00 30.47 0.35
C PHE A 352 -23.57 30.44 1.81
N GLN A 353 -23.93 29.40 2.57
CA GLN A 353 -23.64 29.28 3.99
C GLN A 353 -22.43 28.40 4.30
N PHE A 354 -22.20 27.34 3.54
CA PHE A 354 -21.13 26.37 3.78
C PHE A 354 -20.16 26.40 2.58
N LYS A 355 -18.96 26.94 2.81
CA LYS A 355 -18.00 27.34 1.77
C LYS A 355 -17.29 26.20 1.03
N ASP A 356 -17.76 24.95 1.13
CA ASP A 356 -17.12 23.80 0.47
C ASP A 356 -18.09 22.98 -0.37
N GLU A 357 -17.60 22.52 -1.54
CA GLU A 357 -18.20 21.53 -2.46
C GLU A 357 -19.59 21.84 -3.07
N SER A 358 -20.32 22.82 -2.55
CA SER A 358 -21.68 23.13 -2.95
C SER A 358 -21.80 23.80 -4.33
N PHE A 359 -20.70 24.24 -4.96
CA PHE A 359 -20.74 24.78 -6.33
C PHE A 359 -21.15 23.72 -7.35
N LEU A 360 -20.68 22.48 -7.19
CA LEU A 360 -21.03 21.37 -8.07
C LEU A 360 -22.50 20.99 -7.91
N ILE A 361 -23.02 21.03 -6.67
CA ILE A 361 -24.46 20.87 -6.42
C ILE A 361 -25.26 21.95 -7.16
N ALA A 362 -24.80 23.20 -7.14
CA ALA A 362 -25.46 24.28 -7.87
C ALA A 362 -25.43 24.07 -9.39
N ILE A 363 -24.37 23.46 -9.95
CA ILE A 363 -24.31 23.07 -11.37
C ILE A 363 -25.37 22.04 -11.72
N VAL A 364 -25.46 20.96 -10.94
CA VAL A 364 -26.45 19.90 -11.14
C VAL A 364 -27.85 20.48 -11.07
N VAL A 365 -28.11 21.29 -10.05
CA VAL A 365 -29.40 21.93 -9.83
C VAL A 365 -29.79 22.85 -10.99
N VAL A 366 -28.88 23.72 -11.45
CA VAL A 366 -29.15 24.63 -12.58
C VAL A 366 -29.40 23.86 -13.89
N SER A 367 -28.62 22.81 -14.16
CA SER A 367 -28.77 21.99 -15.37
C SER A 367 -30.14 21.30 -15.40
N THR A 368 -30.55 20.70 -14.28
CA THR A 368 -31.88 20.09 -14.15
C THR A 368 -33.00 21.14 -14.15
N THR A 369 -32.76 22.35 -13.61
CA THR A 369 -33.74 23.46 -13.65
C THR A 369 -34.00 23.92 -15.08
N SER A 370 -32.94 24.02 -15.90
CA SER A 370 -33.04 24.38 -17.31
C SER A 370 -34.02 23.48 -18.05
N GLY A 371 -33.89 22.15 -17.88
CA GLY A 371 -34.79 21.18 -18.50
C GLY A 371 -36.26 21.39 -18.12
N ILE A 372 -36.54 21.62 -16.83
CA ILE A 372 -37.92 21.81 -16.32
C ILE A 372 -38.54 23.10 -16.85
N VAL A 373 -37.78 24.20 -16.85
CA VAL A 373 -38.26 25.49 -17.35
C VAL A 373 -38.59 25.40 -18.83
N TRP A 374 -37.78 24.69 -19.61
CA TRP A 374 -38.06 24.48 -21.03
C TRP A 374 -39.22 23.52 -21.28
N GLY A 375 -39.42 22.52 -20.43
CA GLY A 375 -40.64 21.70 -20.43
C GLY A 375 -41.91 22.53 -20.21
N LEU A 376 -41.85 23.49 -19.27
CA LEU A 376 -42.94 24.45 -19.06
C LEU A 376 -43.20 25.34 -20.29
N ILE A 377 -42.15 25.88 -20.87
CA ILE A 377 -42.25 26.74 -22.05
C ILE A 377 -42.88 25.95 -23.21
N LYS A 378 -42.47 24.69 -23.39
CA LYS A 378 -43.04 23.76 -24.37
C LYS A 378 -44.55 23.60 -24.19
N ASP A 379 -45.00 23.30 -22.97
CA ASP A 379 -46.42 23.02 -22.71
C ASP A 379 -47.29 24.28 -22.81
N VAL A 380 -46.80 25.44 -22.37
CA VAL A 380 -47.55 26.71 -22.41
C VAL A 380 -47.62 27.31 -23.81
N HIS A 381 -46.53 27.25 -24.58
CA HIS A 381 -46.44 27.89 -25.89
C HIS A 381 -46.66 26.92 -27.06
N GLY A 382 -46.89 25.63 -26.79
CA GLY A 382 -47.09 24.61 -27.82
C GLY A 382 -45.87 24.43 -28.73
N LEU A 383 -44.66 24.70 -28.23
CA LEU A 383 -43.44 24.59 -29.03
C LEU A 383 -43.09 23.12 -29.29
N GLN A 384 -42.68 22.83 -30.52
CA GLN A 384 -42.17 21.51 -30.87
C GLN A 384 -40.66 21.50 -30.63
N ILE A 385 -40.26 20.92 -29.51
CA ILE A 385 -38.84 20.82 -29.15
C ILE A 385 -38.38 19.39 -29.47
N PRO A 386 -37.39 19.22 -30.37
CA PRO A 386 -36.77 17.91 -30.60
C PRO A 386 -36.09 17.41 -29.32
N PHE A 387 -35.84 16.10 -29.23
CA PHE A 387 -35.15 15.52 -28.08
C PHE A 387 -33.80 16.22 -27.82
N TYR A 388 -33.56 16.61 -26.55
CA TYR A 388 -32.38 17.38 -26.14
C TYR A 388 -31.70 16.72 -24.93
N PRO A 389 -30.57 16.00 -25.12
CA PRO A 389 -29.92 15.26 -24.04
C PRO A 389 -28.93 16.08 -23.20
N PHE A 390 -28.54 17.28 -23.64
CA PHE A 390 -27.37 17.96 -23.07
C PHE A 390 -27.56 18.45 -21.62
N ASP A 391 -28.77 18.82 -21.21
CA ASP A 391 -29.04 19.20 -19.82
C ASP A 391 -28.79 18.03 -18.86
N TYR A 392 -29.20 16.81 -19.26
CA TYR A 392 -28.95 15.59 -18.49
C TYR A 392 -27.46 15.25 -18.44
N LEU A 393 -26.73 15.42 -19.54
CA LEU A 393 -25.27 15.21 -19.58
C LEU A 393 -24.53 16.18 -18.65
N CYS A 394 -24.90 17.46 -18.65
CA CYS A 394 -24.33 18.45 -17.75
C CYS A 394 -24.65 18.16 -16.28
N ALA A 395 -25.90 17.81 -15.98
CA ALA A 395 -26.31 17.40 -14.63
C ALA A 395 -25.54 16.15 -14.17
N PHE A 396 -25.36 15.17 -15.06
CA PHE A 396 -24.63 13.95 -14.78
C PHE A 396 -23.15 14.19 -14.52
N LEU A 397 -22.48 14.98 -15.37
CA LEU A 397 -21.07 15.31 -15.18
C LEU A 397 -20.84 16.06 -13.85
N GLY A 398 -21.72 17.00 -13.52
CA GLY A 398 -21.70 17.70 -12.24
C GLY A 398 -21.85 16.75 -11.05
N PHE A 399 -22.76 15.77 -11.17
CA PHE A 399 -23.00 14.76 -10.16
C PHE A 399 -21.79 13.81 -9.97
N ALA A 400 -21.20 13.34 -11.06
CA ALA A 400 -20.04 12.45 -11.03
C ALA A 400 -18.82 13.14 -10.38
N VAL A 401 -18.54 14.38 -10.76
CA VAL A 401 -17.43 15.17 -10.17
C VAL A 401 -17.70 15.46 -8.69
N PHE A 402 -18.95 15.75 -8.30
CA PHE A 402 -19.33 15.94 -6.90
C PHE A 402 -19.03 14.69 -6.06
N TRP A 403 -19.47 13.53 -6.52
CA TRP A 403 -19.25 12.27 -5.80
C TRP A 403 -17.78 11.87 -5.76
N PHE A 404 -17.05 12.04 -6.85
CA PHE A 404 -15.62 11.74 -6.90
C PHE A 404 -14.84 12.58 -5.88
N LYS A 405 -15.14 13.89 -5.80
CA LYS A 405 -14.52 14.79 -4.83
C LYS A 405 -14.89 14.41 -3.39
N ARG A 406 -16.16 14.09 -3.14
CA ARG A 406 -16.64 13.65 -1.83
C ARG A 406 -15.96 12.36 -1.37
N PHE A 407 -15.87 11.36 -2.26
CA PHE A 407 -15.20 10.10 -2.00
C PHE A 407 -13.71 10.31 -1.66
N TYR A 408 -13.00 11.12 -2.43
CA TYR A 408 -11.60 11.44 -2.17
C TYR A 408 -11.39 12.09 -0.80
N ARG A 409 -12.25 13.04 -0.41
CA ARG A 409 -12.18 13.68 0.92
C ARG A 409 -12.49 12.69 2.04
N GLN A 410 -13.52 11.87 1.92
CA GLN A 410 -13.85 10.86 2.93
C GLN A 410 -12.70 9.87 3.11
N ASN A 411 -12.08 9.40 2.03
CA ASN A 411 -10.90 8.53 2.12
C ASN A 411 -9.73 9.23 2.81
N ARG A 412 -9.50 10.51 2.50
CA ARG A 412 -8.45 11.29 3.18
C ARG A 412 -8.72 11.43 4.68
N GLN A 413 -9.96 11.69 5.09
CA GLN A 413 -10.35 11.75 6.50
C GLN A 413 -10.15 10.40 7.21
N VAL A 414 -10.48 9.29 6.53
CA VAL A 414 -10.22 7.94 7.06
C VAL A 414 -8.73 7.72 7.24
N VAL A 415 -7.90 8.10 6.26
CA VAL A 415 -6.43 8.00 6.38
C VAL A 415 -5.90 8.86 7.53
N GLU A 416 -6.36 10.11 7.67
CA GLU A 416 -5.96 11.01 8.76
C GLU A 416 -6.37 10.44 10.13
N LEU A 417 -7.58 9.89 10.27
CA LEU A 417 -8.04 9.22 11.50
C LEU A 417 -7.24 7.96 11.83
N VAL A 418 -6.86 7.17 10.82
CA VAL A 418 -6.01 5.99 11.02
C VAL A 418 -4.62 6.39 11.50
N ASP A 419 -4.05 7.46 10.94
CA ASP A 419 -2.75 7.99 11.38
C ASP A 419 -2.84 8.56 12.81
N GLU A 420 -3.93 9.24 13.16
CA GLU A 420 -4.16 9.74 14.52
C GLU A 420 -4.29 8.59 15.53
N LEU A 421 -5.03 7.53 15.17
CA LEU A 421 -5.15 6.33 16.00
C LEU A 421 -3.80 5.65 16.22
N LYS A 422 -2.99 5.51 15.16
CA LYS A 422 -1.63 4.95 15.25
C LYS A 422 -0.73 5.77 16.18
N ARG A 423 -0.78 7.10 16.08
CA ARG A 423 -0.01 7.98 16.98
C ARG A 423 -0.49 7.89 18.42
N ALA A 424 -1.80 7.82 18.65
CA ALA A 424 -2.36 7.67 19.98
C ALA A 424 -1.93 6.35 20.62
N ASP A 425 -1.87 5.27 19.85
CA ASP A 425 -1.38 3.96 20.33
C ASP A 425 0.11 4.02 20.67
N GLN A 426 0.95 4.55 19.77
CA GLN A 426 2.38 4.75 20.02
C GLN A 426 2.65 5.59 21.27
N LEU A 427 1.91 6.68 21.48
CA LEU A 427 2.03 7.52 22.68
C LEU A 427 1.61 6.77 23.96
N LYS A 428 0.63 5.87 23.87
CA LYS A 428 0.22 5.02 25.00
C LYS A 428 1.36 4.09 25.40
N ASP A 429 2.04 3.49 24.42
CA ASP A 429 3.12 2.54 24.66
C ASP A 429 4.39 3.24 25.17
N GLU A 430 4.73 4.40 24.58
CA GLU A 430 5.81 5.27 25.05
C GLU A 430 5.56 5.74 26.49
N PHE A 431 4.33 6.15 26.81
CA PHE A 431 3.94 6.54 28.18
C PHE A 431 4.10 5.38 29.18
N LEU A 432 3.74 4.16 28.79
CA LEU A 432 3.87 2.98 29.67
C LEU A 432 5.34 2.66 29.94
N VAL A 433 6.20 2.67 28.91
CA VAL A 433 7.65 2.48 29.06
C VAL A 433 8.25 3.59 29.93
N GLU A 434 7.97 4.86 29.62
CA GLU A 434 8.53 6.00 30.33
C GLU A 434 8.07 6.06 31.80
N SER A 435 6.80 5.76 32.08
CA SER A 435 6.27 5.72 33.45
C SER A 435 6.89 4.58 34.26
N THR A 436 7.12 3.43 33.63
CA THR A 436 7.79 2.28 34.25
C THR A 436 9.22 2.66 34.63
N ASP A 437 10.02 3.19 33.72
CA ASP A 437 11.41 3.60 34.01
C ASP A 437 11.49 4.68 35.10
N LYS A 438 10.55 5.64 35.09
CA LYS A 438 10.45 6.70 36.11
C LYS A 438 10.08 6.18 37.49
N LEU A 439 9.35 5.07 37.60
CA LEU A 439 9.01 4.42 38.87
C LEU A 439 10.10 3.44 39.32
N TRP A 440 10.75 2.77 38.38
CA TRP A 440 11.82 1.78 38.63
C TRP A 440 13.08 2.41 39.23
N SER A 441 13.55 3.53 38.66
CA SER A 441 14.75 4.23 39.10
C SER A 441 14.75 4.66 40.59
N PRO A 442 13.71 5.35 41.11
CA PRO A 442 13.65 5.70 42.53
C PRO A 442 13.48 4.46 43.42
N LEU A 443 12.75 3.44 42.97
CA LEU A 443 12.58 2.18 43.70
C LEU A 443 13.92 1.45 43.88
N ASN A 444 14.71 1.32 42.81
CA ASN A 444 16.02 0.71 42.89
C ASN A 444 16.99 1.50 43.76
N LYS A 445 16.97 2.83 43.68
CA LYS A 445 17.77 3.68 44.59
C LYS A 445 17.42 3.43 46.05
N MET A 446 16.13 3.32 46.38
CA MET A 446 15.69 2.97 47.74
C MET A 446 16.17 1.57 48.15
N THR A 447 16.06 0.57 47.28
CA THR A 447 16.55 -0.79 47.53
C THR A 447 18.07 -0.85 47.72
N THR A 448 18.83 -0.15 46.89
CA THR A 448 20.31 -0.09 46.99
C THR A 448 20.75 0.64 48.27
N ILE A 449 20.06 1.72 48.68
CA ILE A 449 20.33 2.39 49.95
C ILE A 449 20.04 1.45 51.12
N ALA A 450 18.91 0.73 51.09
CA ALA A 450 18.59 -0.25 52.12
C ALA A 450 19.62 -1.40 52.15
N GLN A 451 20.05 -1.92 50.99
CA GLN A 451 21.06 -2.97 50.88
C GLN A 451 22.43 -2.51 51.41
N THR A 452 22.88 -1.31 51.04
CA THR A 452 24.15 -0.76 51.53
C THR A 452 24.13 -0.45 53.03
N LEU A 453 22.98 -0.08 53.59
CA LEU A 453 22.81 0.05 55.05
C LEU A 453 22.77 -1.32 55.74
N PHE A 454 22.19 -2.34 55.11
CA PHE A 454 22.16 -3.72 55.60
C PHE A 454 23.57 -4.36 55.63
N ASP A 455 24.37 -4.13 54.59
CA ASP A 455 25.71 -4.71 54.43
C ASP A 455 26.80 -4.00 55.26
N ARG A 456 26.52 -2.80 55.81
CA ARG A 456 27.44 -2.10 56.72
C ARG A 456 27.61 -2.85 58.04
N LYS A 457 28.80 -3.39 58.27
CA LYS A 457 29.26 -3.90 59.58
C LYS A 457 29.60 -2.73 60.53
N GLN A 458 28.60 -2.00 61.02
CA GLN A 458 28.76 -1.08 62.15
C GLN A 458 28.09 -1.65 63.41
N SER A 459 28.72 -1.44 64.57
CA SER A 459 28.37 -2.00 65.88
C SER A 459 27.14 -1.35 66.56
N SER A 460 26.34 -0.53 65.85
CA SER A 460 25.19 0.20 66.42
C SER A 460 23.82 -0.21 65.89
N PHE A 461 23.72 -1.16 64.95
CA PHE A 461 22.42 -1.63 64.46
C PHE A 461 21.88 -2.77 65.33
N THR A 462 20.67 -2.59 65.87
CA THR A 462 19.96 -3.61 66.64
C THR A 462 19.51 -4.73 65.69
N TYR A 463 19.29 -5.95 66.20
CA TYR A 463 18.74 -7.07 65.41
C TYR A 463 17.44 -6.68 64.67
N ARG A 464 16.63 -5.82 65.30
CA ARG A 464 15.39 -5.27 64.74
C ARG A 464 15.62 -4.34 63.53
N ASP A 465 16.64 -3.47 63.60
CA ASP A 465 16.96 -2.54 62.50
C ASP A 465 17.42 -3.28 61.24
N ARG A 466 18.17 -4.38 61.41
CA ARG A 466 18.56 -5.25 60.28
C ARG A 466 17.38 -6.00 59.67
N SER A 467 16.43 -6.44 60.51
CA SER A 467 15.19 -7.07 60.05
C SER A 467 14.35 -6.09 59.23
N ASP A 468 14.21 -4.85 59.69
CA ASP A 468 13.43 -3.81 59.00
C ASP A 468 14.08 -3.38 57.67
N LEU A 469 15.42 -3.31 57.61
CA LEU A 469 16.17 -3.07 56.38
C LEU A 469 16.02 -4.20 55.36
N ASN A 470 16.11 -5.46 55.81
CA ASN A 470 15.89 -6.62 54.95
C ASN A 470 14.45 -6.65 54.41
N TYR A 471 13.48 -6.28 55.24
CA TYR A 471 12.08 -6.14 54.83
C TYR A 471 11.88 -5.07 53.76
N LEU A 472 12.51 -3.89 53.89
CA LEU A 472 12.49 -2.83 52.88
C LEU A 472 13.11 -3.27 51.54
N ILE A 473 14.22 -3.99 51.58
CA ILE A 473 14.87 -4.54 50.38
C ILE A 473 13.92 -5.51 49.66
N ASN A 474 13.25 -6.38 50.41
CA ASN A 474 12.32 -7.37 49.85
C ASN A 474 11.05 -6.70 49.27
N ILE A 475 10.52 -5.66 49.90
CA ILE A 475 9.43 -4.85 49.33
C ILE A 475 9.89 -4.19 48.02
N GLY A 476 11.10 -3.62 47.98
CA GLY A 476 11.66 -2.99 46.79
C GLY A 476 11.85 -3.97 45.63
N ARG A 477 12.32 -5.19 45.91
CA ARG A 477 12.41 -6.28 44.92
C ARG A 477 11.02 -6.73 44.45
N GLY A 478 10.07 -6.91 45.35
CA GLY A 478 8.68 -7.28 45.02
C GLY A 478 7.98 -6.25 44.13
N MET A 479 8.11 -4.95 44.44
CA MET A 479 7.56 -3.88 43.61
C MET A 479 8.20 -3.84 42.21
N SER A 480 9.48 -4.21 42.09
CA SER A 480 10.16 -4.26 40.79
C SER A 480 9.56 -5.35 39.90
N TYR A 481 9.25 -6.53 40.45
CA TYR A 481 8.61 -7.62 39.70
C TYR A 481 7.20 -7.24 39.22
N VAL A 482 6.40 -6.55 40.04
CA VAL A 482 5.05 -6.06 39.62
C VAL A 482 5.15 -5.05 38.48
N LEU A 483 6.18 -4.21 38.52
CA LEU A 483 6.44 -3.23 37.47
C LEU A 483 6.83 -3.91 36.15
N TYR A 484 7.68 -4.95 36.23
CA TYR A 484 8.04 -5.79 35.09
C TYR A 484 6.84 -6.56 34.53
N ASP A 485 5.97 -7.10 35.38
CA ASP A 485 4.76 -7.81 34.96
C ASP A 485 3.79 -6.91 34.16
N LEU A 486 3.69 -5.62 34.54
CA LEU A 486 2.86 -4.66 33.82
C LEU A 486 3.43 -4.31 32.43
N LEU A 487 4.76 -4.17 32.35
CA LEU A 487 5.47 -3.95 31.09
C LEU A 487 5.37 -5.19 30.18
N ASP A 488 5.58 -6.38 30.72
CA ASP A 488 5.51 -7.65 29.99
C ASP A 488 4.08 -7.92 29.49
N PHE A 489 3.04 -7.66 30.28
CA PHE A 489 1.65 -7.79 29.83
C PHE A 489 1.32 -6.92 28.61
N THR A 490 1.84 -5.70 28.59
CA THR A 490 1.64 -4.77 27.47
C THR A 490 2.34 -5.30 26.21
N ARG A 491 3.59 -5.76 26.35
CA ARG A 491 4.38 -6.36 25.25
C ARG A 491 3.81 -7.69 24.76
N LEU A 492 3.15 -8.45 25.63
CA LEU A 492 2.48 -9.71 25.30
C LEU A 492 1.25 -9.51 24.40
N LYS A 493 0.43 -8.48 24.63
CA LYS A 493 -0.71 -8.16 23.75
C LYS A 493 -0.29 -7.86 22.32
N GLU A 494 0.92 -7.35 22.14
CA GLU A 494 1.49 -6.98 20.84
C GLU A 494 2.29 -8.10 20.18
N HIS A 495 2.38 -9.29 20.79
CA HIS A 495 3.20 -10.43 20.31
C HIS A 495 4.71 -10.10 20.21
N MET A 496 5.20 -9.18 21.04
CA MET A 496 6.58 -8.66 20.97
C MET A 496 7.55 -9.37 21.91
N ILE A 497 7.09 -10.30 22.75
CA ILE A 497 7.97 -11.05 23.67
C ILE A 497 8.66 -12.19 22.91
N GLN A 498 9.99 -12.14 22.87
CA GLN A 498 10.83 -13.25 22.44
C GLN A 498 11.43 -13.93 23.68
N VAL A 499 11.39 -15.26 23.69
CA VAL A 499 12.01 -16.09 24.73
C VAL A 499 13.33 -16.61 24.16
N HIS A 500 14.40 -16.56 24.94
CA HIS A 500 15.70 -17.10 24.57
C HIS A 500 16.00 -18.35 25.41
N PRO A 501 15.45 -19.52 25.04
CA PRO A 501 15.62 -20.72 25.83
C PRO A 501 17.08 -21.18 25.88
N LYS A 502 17.55 -21.54 27.07
CA LYS A 502 18.89 -22.10 27.35
C LYS A 502 18.75 -23.37 28.19
N ASN A 503 19.84 -24.11 28.37
CA ASN A 503 19.89 -25.25 29.29
C ASN A 503 19.82 -24.75 30.75
N ALA A 504 18.63 -24.73 31.33
CA ALA A 504 18.37 -24.21 32.67
C ALA A 504 18.16 -25.33 33.70
N SER A 505 18.70 -25.14 34.91
CA SER A 505 18.48 -26.05 36.05
C SER A 505 17.26 -25.60 36.85
N ILE A 506 16.21 -26.43 36.87
CA ILE A 506 15.01 -26.20 37.69
C ILE A 506 15.37 -26.13 39.18
N GLN A 507 16.32 -26.94 39.63
CA GLN A 507 16.72 -26.97 41.03
C GLN A 507 17.37 -25.65 41.46
N ALA A 508 18.25 -25.08 40.64
CA ALA A 508 18.89 -23.80 40.91
C ALA A 508 17.87 -22.65 40.96
N VAL A 509 16.91 -22.65 40.03
CA VAL A 509 15.82 -21.66 40.00
C VAL A 509 14.93 -21.75 41.23
N ILE A 510 14.49 -22.96 41.62
CA ILE A 510 13.63 -23.13 42.81
C ILE A 510 14.38 -22.72 44.07
N ALA A 511 15.67 -23.06 44.20
CA ALA A 511 16.49 -22.64 45.34
C ALA A 511 16.58 -21.11 45.44
N GLY A 512 16.88 -20.44 44.32
CA GLY A 512 16.94 -18.98 44.27
C GLY A 512 15.62 -18.30 44.59
N VAL A 513 14.50 -18.84 44.09
CA VAL A 513 13.15 -18.32 44.40
C VAL A 513 12.78 -18.58 45.87
N PHE A 514 13.10 -19.75 46.41
CA PHE A 514 12.84 -20.06 47.82
C PHE A 514 13.59 -19.11 48.75
N ASP A 515 14.85 -18.78 48.48
CA ASP A 515 15.60 -17.80 49.28
C ASP A 515 14.96 -16.40 49.26
N LEU A 516 14.39 -16.02 48.11
CA LEU A 516 13.67 -14.76 47.92
C LEU A 516 12.36 -14.70 48.71
N VAL A 517 11.60 -15.80 48.71
CA VAL A 517 10.25 -15.84 49.31
C VAL A 517 10.26 -16.31 50.77
N LYS A 518 11.34 -16.95 51.25
CA LYS A 518 11.52 -17.37 52.65
C LYS A 518 11.32 -16.22 53.65
N HIS A 519 11.71 -15.01 53.28
CA HIS A 519 11.51 -13.81 54.10
C HIS A 519 10.10 -13.24 54.02
N LEU A 520 9.36 -13.49 52.92
CA LEU A 520 7.95 -13.11 52.79
C LEU A 520 7.03 -14.07 53.56
N ALA A 521 7.49 -15.31 53.78
CA ALA A 521 6.84 -16.29 54.65
C ALA A 521 7.10 -16.04 56.14
N ASP A 522 8.07 -15.19 56.50
CA ASP A 522 8.46 -14.95 57.89
C ASP A 522 7.35 -14.17 58.64
N GLY A 523 6.61 -14.89 59.50
CA GLY A 523 5.40 -14.41 60.17
C GLY A 523 4.17 -15.32 59.95
N LYS A 524 4.17 -16.14 58.90
CA LYS A 524 3.23 -17.27 58.70
C LYS A 524 3.98 -18.58 59.01
N GLN A 525 3.38 -19.53 59.72
CA GLN A 525 4.02 -20.83 59.98
C GLN A 525 4.00 -21.71 58.72
N VAL A 526 4.79 -21.35 57.71
CA VAL A 526 4.82 -22.02 56.40
C VAL A 526 6.20 -22.61 56.12
N GLU A 527 6.27 -23.93 56.01
CA GLU A 527 7.50 -24.67 55.66
C GLU A 527 7.63 -24.79 54.14
N LEU A 528 8.73 -24.30 53.56
CA LEU A 528 9.05 -24.43 52.13
C LEU A 528 9.91 -25.67 51.89
N VAL A 529 9.41 -26.62 51.08
CA VAL A 529 10.12 -27.88 50.82
C VAL A 529 10.19 -28.16 49.33
N SER A 530 11.41 -28.43 48.84
CA SER A 530 11.66 -28.90 47.48
C SER A 530 11.89 -30.40 47.50
N THR A 531 11.14 -31.15 46.69
CA THR A 531 11.30 -32.60 46.48
C THR A 531 11.77 -32.91 45.06
N VAL A 532 12.40 -31.94 44.40
CA VAL A 532 13.00 -32.11 43.06
C VAL A 532 14.21 -33.05 43.18
N PRO A 533 14.31 -34.11 42.36
CA PRO A 533 15.44 -35.04 42.37
C PRO A 533 16.79 -34.32 42.16
N PRO A 534 17.88 -34.70 42.86
CA PRO A 534 19.21 -34.06 42.70
C PRO A 534 19.82 -34.21 41.30
N GLN A 535 19.39 -35.22 40.53
CA GLN A 535 19.83 -35.50 39.16
C GLN A 535 18.70 -35.19 38.16
N PHE A 536 17.85 -34.21 38.44
CA PHE A 536 16.75 -33.85 37.54
C PHE A 536 17.31 -33.26 36.23
N PRO A 537 16.84 -33.72 35.05
CA PRO A 537 17.36 -33.26 33.77
C PRO A 537 17.10 -31.77 33.52
N ARG A 538 18.04 -31.12 32.81
CA ARG A 538 17.94 -29.69 32.47
C ARG A 538 16.76 -29.44 31.53
N VAL A 539 16.12 -28.28 31.68
CA VAL A 539 15.01 -27.85 30.81
C VAL A 539 15.48 -26.80 29.82
N LEU A 540 14.88 -26.80 28.64
CA LEU A 540 15.10 -25.79 27.63
C LEU A 540 14.23 -24.57 27.96
N ALA A 541 14.78 -23.63 28.73
CA ALA A 541 14.04 -22.45 29.19
C ALA A 541 14.89 -21.19 29.35
N ASP A 542 14.27 -20.02 29.21
CA ASP A 542 14.88 -18.75 29.54
C ASP A 542 14.89 -18.60 31.07
N GLU A 543 16.08 -18.61 31.65
CA GLU A 543 16.28 -18.61 33.11
C GLU A 543 15.62 -17.40 33.80
N SER A 544 15.63 -16.22 33.17
CA SER A 544 15.04 -15.01 33.73
C SER A 544 13.51 -15.11 33.78
N ARG A 545 12.91 -15.62 32.71
CA ARG A 545 11.46 -15.84 32.59
C ARG A 545 11.00 -17.01 33.45
N LEU A 546 11.83 -18.04 33.59
CA LEU A 546 11.58 -19.18 34.47
C LEU A 546 11.60 -18.76 35.95
N ASN A 547 12.56 -17.93 36.36
CA ASN A 547 12.58 -17.31 37.69
C ASN A 547 11.28 -16.52 37.95
N GLN A 548 10.82 -15.73 36.99
CA GLN A 548 9.56 -14.96 37.07
C GLN A 548 8.33 -15.88 37.19
N ILE A 549 8.23 -16.93 36.37
CA ILE A 549 7.15 -17.93 36.44
C ILE A 549 7.11 -18.58 37.82
N CYS A 550 8.25 -19.07 38.32
CA CYS A 550 8.36 -19.75 39.61
C CYS A 550 8.05 -18.79 40.77
N PHE A 551 8.58 -17.57 40.75
CA PHE A 551 8.30 -16.55 41.76
C PHE A 551 6.79 -16.24 41.82
N ASN A 552 6.17 -15.96 40.67
CA ASN A 552 4.74 -15.62 40.60
C ASN A 552 3.85 -16.76 41.11
N LEU A 553 4.16 -18.02 40.78
CA LEU A 553 3.38 -19.18 41.23
C LEU A 553 3.59 -19.47 42.72
N ILE A 554 4.84 -19.44 43.22
CA ILE A 554 5.16 -19.73 44.63
C ILE A 554 4.65 -18.61 45.56
N GLU A 555 4.79 -17.34 45.17
CA GLU A 555 4.22 -16.20 45.90
C GLU A 555 2.69 -16.31 45.99
N THR A 556 2.03 -16.65 44.87
CA THR A 556 0.57 -16.82 44.83
C THR A 556 0.10 -17.92 45.79
N VAL A 557 0.86 -19.01 45.88
CA VAL A 557 0.57 -20.11 46.81
C VAL A 557 0.73 -19.62 48.25
N ILE A 558 1.87 -19.03 48.61
CA ILE A 558 2.17 -18.54 49.97
C ILE A 558 1.22 -17.42 50.43
N ALA A 559 0.77 -16.56 49.52
CA ALA A 559 -0.21 -15.52 49.82
C ALA A 559 -1.54 -16.12 50.32
N ASN A 560 -1.95 -17.25 49.75
CA ASN A 560 -3.20 -17.94 50.04
C ASN A 560 -3.08 -19.04 51.12
N THR A 561 -1.86 -19.46 51.44
CA THR A 561 -1.57 -20.36 52.57
C THR A 561 -1.62 -19.62 53.91
N GLY A 562 -2.30 -20.21 54.90
CA GLY A 562 -2.34 -19.73 56.29
C GLY A 562 -1.15 -20.23 57.12
N ALA A 563 -1.23 -21.47 57.60
CA ALA A 563 -0.15 -22.22 58.24
C ALA A 563 -0.10 -23.61 57.61
N GLY A 564 1.07 -24.10 57.21
CA GLY A 564 1.17 -25.31 56.40
C GLY A 564 2.51 -25.53 55.74
N LYS A 565 2.53 -26.32 54.67
CA LYS A 565 3.74 -26.71 53.95
C LYS A 565 3.54 -26.48 52.46
N VAL A 566 4.41 -25.70 51.85
CA VAL A 566 4.44 -25.49 50.40
C VAL A 566 5.49 -26.42 49.81
N THR A 567 5.05 -27.32 48.94
CA THR A 567 5.91 -28.33 48.33
C THR A 567 6.04 -28.07 46.84
N VAL A 568 7.29 -27.96 46.36
CA VAL A 568 7.60 -27.96 44.93
C VAL A 568 8.17 -29.32 44.54
N HIS A 569 7.50 -29.99 43.61
CA HIS A 569 7.89 -31.30 43.09
C HIS A 569 8.07 -31.20 41.58
N ALA A 570 9.00 -31.95 41.01
CA ALA A 570 9.17 -32.04 39.56
C ALA A 570 9.32 -33.50 39.14
N GLU A 571 8.62 -33.89 38.09
CA GLU A 571 8.69 -35.21 37.47
C GLU A 571 8.89 -35.09 35.96
N VAL A 572 9.40 -36.15 35.33
CA VAL A 572 9.55 -36.22 33.87
C VAL A 572 8.42 -37.06 33.30
N CYS A 573 7.69 -36.52 32.34
CA CYS A 573 6.64 -37.23 31.62
C CYS A 573 6.71 -36.88 30.13
N ASN A 574 6.81 -37.88 29.26
CA ASN A 574 6.79 -37.70 27.80
C ASN A 574 7.75 -36.62 27.27
N GLN A 575 9.03 -36.68 27.65
CA GLN A 575 10.07 -35.68 27.28
C GLN A 575 9.82 -34.23 27.77
N MET A 576 8.87 -34.03 28.67
CA MET A 576 8.60 -32.76 29.32
C MET A 576 8.89 -32.88 30.82
N ALA A 577 9.49 -31.85 31.40
CA ALA A 577 9.52 -31.65 32.85
C ALA A 577 8.15 -31.11 33.28
N ILE A 578 7.48 -31.78 34.21
CA ILE A 578 6.24 -31.32 34.83
C ILE A 578 6.56 -30.90 36.27
N ILE A 579 6.31 -29.63 36.56
CA ILE A 579 6.54 -29.02 37.87
C ILE A 579 5.18 -28.83 38.57
N TYR A 580 5.11 -29.28 39.81
CA TYR A 580 3.98 -29.14 40.71
C TYR A 580 4.33 -28.20 41.85
N VAL A 581 3.49 -27.20 42.07
CA VAL A 581 3.55 -26.31 43.25
C VAL A 581 2.26 -26.53 44.04
N ARG A 582 2.39 -27.06 45.26
CA ARG A 582 1.28 -27.49 46.13
C ARG A 582 1.34 -26.83 47.50
N ASP A 583 0.17 -26.57 48.08
CA ASP A 583 -0.03 -26.22 49.49
C ASP A 583 -0.75 -27.35 50.26
N ASN A 584 -0.33 -27.60 51.50
CA ASN A 584 -0.92 -28.55 52.46
C ASN A 584 -1.58 -27.87 53.69
N GLY A 585 -1.82 -26.56 53.70
CA GLY A 585 -2.44 -25.84 54.82
C GLY A 585 -3.97 -25.88 54.86
N GLU A 586 -4.58 -25.81 56.06
CA GLU A 586 -6.02 -25.54 56.22
C GLU A 586 -6.35 -24.17 55.60
N ILE A 587 -7.08 -24.17 54.48
CA ILE A 587 -7.52 -22.95 53.82
C ILE A 587 -8.59 -22.32 54.69
N ALA A 588 -8.29 -21.13 55.24
CA ALA A 588 -9.28 -20.31 55.92
C ALA A 588 -10.46 -20.04 54.99
N ASN A 589 -11.61 -20.52 55.41
CA ASN A 589 -12.90 -20.49 54.74
C ASN A 589 -13.22 -19.12 54.11
N LYS A 590 -13.05 -18.99 52.79
CA LYS A 590 -13.69 -17.95 51.95
C LYS A 590 -13.96 -18.54 50.56
N GLN A 591 -15.07 -19.26 50.49
CA GLN A 591 -15.65 -19.79 49.25
C GLN A 591 -16.35 -18.72 48.38
N GLU A 592 -16.18 -17.43 48.68
CA GLU A 592 -16.68 -16.34 47.85
C GLU A 592 -15.54 -15.37 47.54
N GLN A 593 -15.26 -15.22 46.23
CA GLN A 593 -14.27 -14.36 45.57
C GLN A 593 -12.87 -14.93 45.33
N LEU A 594 -12.77 -16.08 44.65
CA LEU A 594 -11.78 -16.21 43.57
C LEU A 594 -12.24 -15.33 42.39
N ASN A 595 -12.14 -14.01 42.55
CA ASN A 595 -12.34 -13.09 41.44
C ASN A 595 -11.24 -13.38 40.41
N ARG A 596 -11.64 -13.82 39.21
CA ARG A 596 -10.75 -13.91 38.03
C ARG A 596 -9.97 -12.60 37.78
N ASP A 597 -10.47 -11.47 38.29
CA ASP A 597 -9.84 -10.16 38.17
C ASP A 597 -8.66 -9.92 39.14
N ALA A 598 -8.59 -10.61 40.29
CA ALA A 598 -7.48 -10.45 41.25
C ALA A 598 -6.24 -11.30 40.89
N PHE A 599 -6.43 -12.38 40.14
CA PHE A 599 -5.38 -13.29 39.67
C PHE A 599 -4.98 -13.04 38.20
N GLY A 600 -5.75 -12.23 37.46
CA GLY A 600 -5.77 -12.21 36.00
C GLY A 600 -4.42 -11.88 35.35
N LEU A 601 -3.76 -10.79 35.74
CA LEU A 601 -2.56 -10.33 35.03
C LEU A 601 -1.37 -11.31 35.17
N ARG A 602 -1.05 -11.71 36.40
CA ARG A 602 0.18 -12.49 36.69
C ARG A 602 0.09 -13.92 36.18
N LEU A 603 -1.08 -14.57 36.32
CA LEU A 603 -1.28 -15.92 35.80
C LEU A 603 -1.39 -15.94 34.27
N ASP A 604 -1.95 -14.89 33.66
CA ASP A 604 -2.00 -14.79 32.20
C ASP A 604 -0.60 -14.56 31.60
N VAL A 605 0.23 -13.73 32.25
CA VAL A 605 1.66 -13.57 31.90
C VAL A 605 2.41 -14.90 32.05
N SER A 606 2.29 -15.57 33.21
CA SER A 606 2.95 -16.88 33.41
C SER A 606 2.46 -17.94 32.42
N ARG A 607 1.16 -17.99 32.10
CA ARG A 607 0.61 -18.94 31.10
C ARG A 607 1.22 -18.70 29.72
N GLN A 608 1.23 -17.45 29.26
CA GLN A 608 1.78 -17.11 27.94
C GLN A 608 3.30 -17.31 27.88
N LEU A 609 4.03 -16.98 28.94
CA LEU A 609 5.47 -17.28 29.02
C LEU A 609 5.71 -18.79 28.94
N ILE A 610 4.95 -19.62 29.67
CA ILE A 610 5.04 -21.09 29.59
C ILE A 610 4.69 -21.59 28.18
N GLU A 611 3.68 -21.04 27.53
CA GLU A 611 3.30 -21.39 26.14
C GLU A 611 4.40 -21.01 25.13
N LEU A 612 5.05 -19.84 25.28
CA LEU A 612 6.20 -19.43 24.46
C LEU A 612 7.42 -20.36 24.66
N HIS A 613 7.52 -21.00 25.82
CA HIS A 613 8.50 -22.06 26.10
C HIS A 613 8.09 -23.45 25.57
N GLY A 614 6.94 -23.57 24.90
CA GLY A 614 6.41 -24.85 24.41
C GLY A 614 5.74 -25.71 25.49
N GLY A 615 5.42 -25.11 26.64
CA GLY A 615 4.80 -25.74 27.80
C GLY A 615 3.31 -25.48 27.94
N ARG A 616 2.71 -25.96 29.04
CA ARG A 616 1.31 -25.66 29.41
C ARG A 616 1.15 -25.49 30.91
N LEU A 617 0.35 -24.50 31.33
CA LEU A 617 -0.07 -24.30 32.72
C LEU A 617 -1.48 -24.87 32.96
N ALA A 618 -1.66 -25.61 34.05
CA ALA A 618 -2.92 -26.14 34.54
C ALA A 618 -3.09 -25.89 36.04
N ILE A 619 -4.34 -25.75 36.48
CA ILE A 619 -4.69 -25.53 37.90
C ILE A 619 -5.74 -26.57 38.28
N LYS A 620 -5.47 -27.33 39.33
CA LYS A 620 -6.46 -28.23 39.95
C LYS A 620 -6.71 -27.78 41.38
N SER A 621 -7.96 -27.46 41.68
CA SER A 621 -8.42 -27.21 43.05
C SER A 621 -9.58 -28.16 43.32
N GLU A 622 -9.40 -29.08 44.26
CA GLU A 622 -10.48 -29.91 44.76
C GLU A 622 -11.21 -29.18 45.88
N ALA A 623 -12.54 -29.32 45.90
CA ALA A 623 -13.37 -28.78 46.96
C ALA A 623 -12.88 -29.36 48.29
N ASP A 624 -12.25 -28.49 49.07
CA ASP A 624 -11.97 -28.55 50.50
C ASP A 624 -10.58 -28.96 51.02
N LYS A 625 -9.53 -29.28 50.22
CA LYS A 625 -8.19 -29.54 50.83
C LYS A 625 -6.90 -29.07 50.13
N GLU A 626 -6.79 -28.95 48.80
CA GLU A 626 -5.49 -28.58 48.18
C GLU A 626 -5.65 -27.78 46.86
N THR A 627 -4.79 -26.77 46.64
CA THR A 627 -4.61 -26.11 45.32
C THR A 627 -3.27 -26.53 44.75
N VAL A 628 -3.29 -27.08 43.53
CA VAL A 628 -2.09 -27.52 42.82
C VAL A 628 -1.96 -26.76 41.50
N PHE A 629 -0.87 -26.00 41.38
CA PHE A 629 -0.43 -25.43 40.11
C PHE A 629 0.51 -26.44 39.42
N THR A 630 0.24 -26.73 38.16
CA THR A 630 1.04 -27.65 37.36
C THR A 630 1.47 -26.95 36.08
N PHE A 631 2.76 -26.88 35.81
CA PHE A 631 3.25 -26.41 34.51
C PHE A 631 4.28 -27.35 33.90
N SER A 632 4.31 -27.42 32.57
CA SER A 632 5.27 -28.24 31.83
C SER A 632 6.29 -27.39 31.06
N LEU A 633 7.50 -27.91 30.90
CA LEU A 633 8.57 -27.35 30.06
C LEU A 633 9.28 -28.47 29.28
N PRO A 634 9.78 -28.21 28.06
CA PRO A 634 10.54 -29.19 27.30
C PRO A 634 11.87 -29.51 27.97
N LEU A 635 12.22 -30.80 28.00
CA LEU A 635 13.56 -31.23 28.40
C LEU A 635 14.58 -30.86 27.33
N SER A 636 15.78 -30.48 27.78
CA SER A 636 16.91 -30.37 26.86
C SER A 636 17.24 -31.76 26.30
N HIS A 637 17.41 -31.83 24.97
CA HIS A 637 17.80 -33.07 24.28
C HIS A 637 19.31 -33.33 24.32
N ASP A 638 20.10 -32.40 24.87
CA ASP A 638 21.53 -32.60 25.08
C ASP A 638 21.74 -33.36 26.40
N GLN A 639 21.68 -34.70 26.29
CA GLN A 639 22.22 -35.60 27.30
C GLN A 639 23.57 -36.21 26.91
N ASP A 640 24.19 -35.76 25.83
CA ASP A 640 25.57 -36.13 25.49
C ASP A 640 26.52 -34.95 25.80
N ASN A 641 27.42 -35.21 26.77
CA ASN A 641 28.71 -34.56 27.04
C ASN A 641 28.71 -33.09 27.50
N GLU A 642 28.38 -32.83 28.76
CA GLU A 642 28.94 -31.65 29.48
C GLU A 642 29.63 -32.03 30.80
N ASP A 643 29.26 -33.16 31.44
CA ASP A 643 29.97 -33.67 32.63
C ASP A 643 31.33 -34.34 32.28
N ASP A 644 31.57 -34.66 31.00
CA ASP A 644 32.90 -35.04 30.46
C ASP A 644 33.66 -33.82 29.89
N GLU A 645 33.03 -32.66 29.75
CA GLU A 645 33.68 -31.45 29.21
C GLU A 645 34.34 -30.58 30.28
N GLU A 646 33.93 -30.63 31.55
CA GLU A 646 34.65 -29.95 32.64
C GLU A 646 36.00 -30.62 32.97
N SER A 647 36.17 -31.93 32.68
CA SER A 647 37.48 -32.60 32.76
C SER A 647 38.30 -32.49 31.46
N ALA A 648 37.65 -32.23 30.33
CA ALA A 648 38.33 -32.01 29.04
C ALA A 648 38.79 -30.55 28.87
N TYR A 649 38.14 -29.57 29.51
CA TYR A 649 38.59 -28.17 29.48
C TYR A 649 39.84 -27.92 30.33
N GLU A 650 40.15 -28.74 31.33
CA GLU A 650 41.45 -28.68 32.03
C GLU A 650 42.58 -29.44 31.29
N GLN A 651 42.26 -30.34 30.35
CA GLN A 651 43.28 -31.09 29.59
C GLN A 651 43.51 -30.59 28.15
N ILE A 652 42.58 -29.84 27.54
CA ILE A 652 42.78 -29.26 26.20
C ILE A 652 43.60 -27.95 26.23
N VAL A 653 43.84 -27.38 27.41
CA VAL A 653 44.72 -26.21 27.58
C VAL A 653 46.22 -26.57 27.49
N GLU A 654 46.60 -27.84 27.50
CA GLU A 654 48.02 -28.23 27.43
C GLU A 654 48.55 -28.70 26.06
N ASP A 655 47.72 -28.94 25.03
CA ASP A 655 48.21 -29.55 23.77
C ASP A 655 47.94 -28.78 22.46
N ASN A 656 47.61 -27.48 22.55
CA ASN A 656 47.68 -26.56 21.40
C ASN A 656 48.76 -25.49 21.61
N GLN A 657 49.99 -25.95 21.85
CA GLN A 657 51.18 -25.17 21.53
C GLN A 657 51.42 -25.20 20.02
N THR A 658 50.55 -24.52 19.26
CA THR A 658 50.97 -23.89 18.02
C THR A 658 50.88 -22.39 18.23
N GLN A 659 52.06 -21.77 18.36
CA GLN A 659 52.26 -20.32 18.42
C GLN A 659 51.55 -19.64 17.26
N PHE A 660 50.31 -19.22 17.47
CA PHE A 660 49.72 -18.09 16.78
C PHE A 660 49.82 -16.92 17.76
N SER A 661 50.63 -15.93 17.41
CA SER A 661 50.66 -14.64 18.08
C SER A 661 49.27 -13.99 17.98
N VAL A 662 48.47 -14.11 19.04
CA VAL A 662 47.20 -13.38 19.14
C VAL A 662 47.55 -11.91 19.32
N ASP A 663 47.26 -11.08 18.31
CA ASP A 663 47.36 -9.62 18.46
C ASP A 663 46.45 -9.19 19.62
N LEU A 664 47.05 -8.56 20.63
CA LEU A 664 46.35 -8.05 21.81
C LEU A 664 45.36 -6.95 21.39
N ILE A 665 44.15 -6.98 21.94
CA ILE A 665 43.12 -5.98 21.63
C ILE A 665 43.46 -4.68 22.36
N HIS A 666 43.59 -3.57 21.63
CA HIS A 666 44.03 -2.29 22.20
C HIS A 666 42.83 -1.43 22.64
N ILE A 667 42.72 -1.15 23.94
CA ILE A 667 41.65 -0.33 24.53
C ILE A 667 42.25 0.91 25.19
N LEU A 668 41.76 2.10 24.85
CA LEU A 668 42.12 3.36 25.52
C LEU A 668 40.99 3.79 26.45
N ILE A 669 41.28 4.06 27.72
CA ILE A 669 40.32 4.56 28.71
C ILE A 669 40.72 5.97 29.13
N VAL A 670 39.76 6.90 29.09
CA VAL A 670 39.95 8.30 29.46
C VAL A 670 38.92 8.67 30.53
N ASP A 671 39.37 8.87 31.77
CA ASP A 671 38.52 9.23 32.91
C ASP A 671 39.35 10.05 33.92
N ASP A 672 38.79 11.12 34.48
CA ASP A 672 39.51 11.97 35.44
C ASP A 672 39.52 11.39 36.87
N ASP A 673 38.70 10.38 37.15
CA ASP A 673 38.68 9.64 38.41
C ASP A 673 39.62 8.41 38.39
N PRO A 674 40.70 8.40 39.19
CA PRO A 674 41.61 7.25 39.26
C PRO A 674 40.97 6.00 39.87
N GLY A 675 39.87 6.14 40.63
CA GLY A 675 39.09 5.00 41.12
C GLY A 675 38.39 4.26 39.98
N SER A 676 37.67 5.01 39.14
CA SER A 676 37.02 4.55 37.91
C SER A 676 38.01 3.85 36.97
N LEU A 677 39.18 4.45 36.71
CA LEU A 677 40.21 3.86 35.85
C LEU A 677 40.64 2.46 36.29
N ARG A 678 40.90 2.27 37.60
CA ARG A 678 41.31 0.96 38.15
C ARG A 678 40.21 -0.09 38.05
N VAL A 679 38.95 0.31 38.25
CA VAL A 679 37.81 -0.59 38.13
C VAL A 679 37.67 -1.06 36.69
N ILE A 680 37.71 -0.14 35.72
CA ILE A 680 37.55 -0.46 34.29
C ILE A 680 38.72 -1.30 33.80
N GLU A 681 39.96 -0.94 34.16
CA GLU A 681 41.16 -1.70 33.82
C GLU A 681 41.05 -3.15 34.32
N GLY A 682 40.56 -3.35 35.55
CA GLY A 682 40.34 -4.69 36.13
C GLY A 682 39.28 -5.55 35.44
N LEU A 683 38.45 -5.01 34.53
CA LEU A 683 37.45 -5.78 33.80
C LEU A 683 38.02 -6.56 32.61
N PHE A 684 39.19 -6.14 32.12
CA PHE A 684 39.80 -6.65 30.90
C PHE A 684 41.11 -7.39 31.24
N PRO A 685 41.16 -8.73 31.09
CA PRO A 685 42.35 -9.51 31.43
C PRO A 685 43.52 -9.21 30.48
N ALA A 686 44.72 -9.03 31.05
CA ALA A 686 45.93 -8.64 30.33
C ALA A 686 46.42 -9.66 29.28
N GLU A 687 45.93 -10.90 29.34
CA GLU A 687 46.23 -11.97 28.37
C GLU A 687 45.57 -11.72 27.00
N LEU A 688 44.49 -10.95 26.95
CA LEU A 688 43.69 -10.70 25.75
C LEU A 688 43.61 -9.22 25.36
N TYR A 689 43.77 -8.31 26.33
CA TYR A 689 43.58 -6.88 26.14
C TYR A 689 44.80 -6.09 26.59
N ASN A 690 45.24 -5.16 25.74
CA ASN A 690 46.18 -4.12 26.11
C ASN A 690 45.41 -2.84 26.44
N VAL A 691 45.21 -2.61 27.74
CA VAL A 691 44.44 -1.47 28.25
C VAL A 691 45.38 -0.34 28.63
N VAL A 692 45.18 0.84 28.05
CA VAL A 692 45.92 2.06 28.38
C VAL A 692 44.95 3.05 29.02
N THR A 693 45.29 3.55 30.21
CA THR A 693 44.47 4.52 30.95
C THR A 693 45.14 5.91 30.93
N VAL A 694 44.33 6.97 30.77
CA VAL A 694 44.78 8.37 30.85
C VAL A 694 43.76 9.20 31.63
N MET A 695 44.24 10.27 32.27
CA MET A 695 43.42 11.06 33.21
C MET A 695 42.78 12.30 32.57
N SER A 696 43.10 12.60 31.31
CA SER A 696 42.52 13.75 30.61
C SER A 696 42.46 13.56 29.11
N GLY A 697 41.51 14.24 28.46
CA GLY A 697 41.43 14.26 27.00
C GLY A 697 42.69 14.83 26.33
N LYS A 698 43.44 15.72 27.00
CA LYS A 698 44.69 16.28 26.48
C LYS A 698 45.82 15.24 26.42
N GLU A 699 45.85 14.31 27.36
CA GLU A 699 46.79 13.17 27.36
C GLU A 699 46.38 12.11 26.34
N ALA A 700 45.09 11.95 26.07
CA ALA A 700 44.58 11.01 25.08
C ALA A 700 44.96 11.38 23.63
N LEU A 701 44.97 12.67 23.28
CA LEU A 701 45.23 13.15 21.92
C LEU A 701 46.52 12.61 21.26
N PRO A 702 47.71 12.69 21.88
CA PRO A 702 48.93 12.13 21.29
C PRO A 702 48.87 10.60 21.13
N LEU A 703 48.19 9.89 22.03
CA LEU A 703 48.06 8.43 22.00
C LEU A 703 47.13 7.93 20.90
N ILE A 704 46.03 8.65 20.64
CA ILE A 704 45.08 8.35 19.56
C ILE A 704 45.77 8.35 18.18
N HIS A 705 46.86 9.09 18.03
CA HIS A 705 47.64 9.13 16.78
C HIS A 705 48.79 8.14 16.72
N ALA A 706 49.30 7.70 17.86
CA ALA A 706 50.50 6.87 17.94
C ALA A 706 50.22 5.38 17.75
N LEU A 707 49.00 4.92 18.08
CA LEU A 707 48.61 3.51 18.09
C LEU A 707 47.28 3.29 17.36
N GLU A 708 47.07 2.07 16.85
CA GLU A 708 45.76 1.62 16.38
C GLU A 708 44.93 1.11 17.57
N TRP A 709 43.73 1.63 17.72
CA TRP A 709 42.85 1.34 18.85
C TRP A 709 41.62 0.56 18.38
N ASP A 710 41.22 -0.45 19.15
CA ASP A 710 40.01 -1.25 18.91
C ASP A 710 38.78 -0.67 19.58
N LEU A 711 38.97 0.01 20.72
CA LEU A 711 37.93 0.70 21.45
C LEU A 711 38.51 1.87 22.23
N ILE A 712 37.76 2.97 22.31
CA ILE A 712 38.03 4.05 23.25
C ILE A 712 36.85 4.21 24.20
N ILE A 713 37.10 4.13 25.50
CA ILE A 713 36.14 4.39 26.56
C ILE A 713 36.43 5.78 27.12
N ILE A 714 35.45 6.69 27.10
CA ILE A 714 35.67 8.11 27.45
C ILE A 714 34.63 8.55 28.48
N ASP A 715 35.03 9.17 29.59
CA ASP A 715 34.11 9.87 30.47
C ASP A 715 33.57 11.15 29.82
N GLY A 716 32.25 11.30 29.80
CA GLY A 716 31.57 12.46 29.23
C GLY A 716 31.91 13.76 29.96
N LEU A 717 32.10 13.73 31.29
CA LEU A 717 32.34 14.93 32.09
C LEU A 717 33.75 14.93 32.68
N MET A 718 34.69 15.52 31.95
CA MET A 718 36.07 15.70 32.40
C MET A 718 36.49 17.19 32.42
N PRO A 719 37.39 17.61 33.32
CA PRO A 719 37.93 18.97 33.39
C PRO A 719 38.74 19.36 32.14
N TYR A 720 38.74 20.67 31.83
CA TYR A 720 39.47 21.32 30.72
C TYR A 720 39.03 20.94 29.30
N MET A 721 38.84 19.65 29.02
CA MET A 721 38.36 19.11 27.77
C MET A 721 37.38 18.00 28.07
N SER A 722 36.11 18.22 27.71
CA SER A 722 35.05 17.24 27.98
C SER A 722 35.18 16.00 27.07
N GLY A 723 34.66 14.85 27.51
CA GLY A 723 34.59 13.65 26.66
C GLY A 723 33.78 13.87 25.38
N TYR A 724 32.77 14.73 25.45
CA TYR A 724 31.99 15.14 24.28
C TYR A 724 32.85 15.91 23.25
N GLU A 725 33.74 16.80 23.69
CA GLU A 725 34.67 17.53 22.81
C GLU A 725 35.75 16.62 22.23
N LEU A 726 36.27 15.68 23.01
CA LEU A 726 37.23 14.67 22.55
C LEU A 726 36.63 13.78 21.47
N THR A 727 35.41 13.31 21.68
CA THR A 727 34.68 12.49 20.70
C THR A 727 34.47 13.26 19.37
N LYS A 728 34.03 14.53 19.43
CA LYS A 728 33.92 15.38 18.22
C LYS A 728 35.24 15.55 17.49
N TRP A 729 36.34 15.65 18.23
CA TRP A 729 37.66 15.79 17.64
C TRP A 729 38.09 14.49 16.94
N ILE A 730 37.90 13.33 17.56
CA ILE A 730 38.21 12.02 16.97
C ILE A 730 37.41 11.80 15.68
N ARG A 731 36.13 12.20 15.67
CA ARG A 731 35.23 12.05 14.52
C ARG A 731 35.55 12.93 13.32
N LYS A 732 36.48 13.89 13.44
CA LYS A 732 37.01 14.61 12.28
C LYS A 732 37.94 13.74 11.42
N ARG A 733 38.47 12.64 11.98
CA ARG A 733 39.49 11.81 11.33
C ARG A 733 39.11 10.34 11.22
N TYR A 734 38.40 9.79 12.20
CA TYR A 734 38.02 8.38 12.22
C TYR A 734 36.50 8.23 12.16
N THR A 735 36.03 7.36 11.27
CA THR A 735 34.60 7.02 11.17
C THR A 735 34.14 6.19 12.37
N LEU A 736 32.81 6.02 12.51
CA LEU A 736 32.22 5.17 13.56
C LEU A 736 32.69 3.72 13.49
N LEU A 737 33.02 3.24 12.29
CA LEU A 737 33.40 1.84 12.05
C LEU A 737 34.90 1.61 12.28
N GLU A 738 35.74 2.60 11.97
CA GLU A 738 37.20 2.50 12.13
C GLU A 738 37.62 2.58 13.59
N LEU A 739 36.95 3.41 14.39
CA LEU A 739 37.30 3.63 15.79
C LEU A 739 36.04 3.77 16.65
N PRO A 740 35.57 2.66 17.25
CA PRO A 740 34.45 2.66 18.18
C PRO A 740 34.74 3.49 19.43
N ILE A 741 33.78 4.32 19.84
CA ILE A 741 33.85 5.13 21.06
C ILE A 741 32.66 4.78 21.96
N LEU A 742 32.95 4.39 23.21
CA LEU A 742 31.99 4.13 24.28
C LEU A 742 32.04 5.27 25.30
N LEU A 743 30.97 6.06 25.41
CA LEU A 743 30.92 7.18 26.37
C LEU A 743 30.38 6.73 27.74
N LEU A 744 31.09 7.06 28.81
CA LEU A 744 30.59 6.94 30.18
C LEU A 744 29.85 8.24 30.54
N THR A 745 28.58 8.16 30.94
CA THR A 745 27.78 9.34 31.32
C THR A 745 27.26 9.23 32.75
N SER A 746 27.18 10.36 33.46
CA SER A 746 26.64 10.42 34.82
C SER A 746 25.11 10.53 34.87
N ARG A 747 24.44 10.84 33.75
CA ARG A 747 22.99 11.02 33.70
C ARG A 747 22.37 10.32 32.48
N GLY A 748 21.51 9.34 32.74
CA GLY A 748 20.75 8.61 31.72
C GLY A 748 19.57 9.39 31.11
N ALA A 749 19.64 10.72 31.04
CA ALA A 749 18.57 11.51 30.43
C ALA A 749 18.61 11.38 28.90
N MET A 750 17.44 11.21 28.25
CA MET A 750 17.33 11.10 26.78
C MET A 750 18.05 12.24 26.03
N THR A 751 18.13 13.43 26.62
CA THR A 751 18.85 14.57 26.03
C THR A 751 20.37 14.35 25.98
N GLU A 752 20.98 13.74 26.99
CA GLU A 752 22.43 13.47 27.00
C GLU A 752 22.78 12.27 26.11
N ILE A 753 21.91 11.25 26.07
CA ILE A 753 22.04 10.10 25.17
C ILE A 753 21.99 10.57 23.70
N ASN A 754 21.01 11.41 23.35
CA ASN A 754 20.91 11.98 22.02
C ASN A 754 22.14 12.83 21.66
N VAL A 755 22.66 13.61 22.62
CA VAL A 755 23.89 14.38 22.40
C VAL A 755 25.07 13.44 22.14
N ALA A 756 25.26 12.39 22.96
CA ALA A 756 26.32 11.40 22.82
C ALA A 756 26.36 10.75 21.43
N PHE A 757 25.20 10.32 20.90
CA PHE A 757 25.13 9.77 19.54
C PHE A 757 25.33 10.84 18.46
N THR A 758 24.76 12.04 18.63
CA THR A 758 24.88 13.13 17.64
C THR A 758 26.32 13.60 17.44
N ILE A 759 27.15 13.53 18.49
CA ILE A 759 28.58 13.87 18.42
C ILE A 759 29.44 12.72 17.89
N GLY A 760 28.85 11.54 17.69
CA GLY A 760 29.47 10.37 17.07
C GLY A 760 30.00 9.32 18.05
N ALA A 761 29.50 9.20 19.28
CA ALA A 761 29.77 7.99 20.04
C ALA A 761 29.03 6.78 19.44
N ASN A 762 29.61 5.59 19.56
CA ASN A 762 29.00 4.35 19.08
C ASN A 762 27.97 3.82 20.08
N ASP A 763 28.24 4.01 21.37
CA ASP A 763 27.37 3.60 22.45
C ASP A 763 27.71 4.38 23.73
N TYR A 764 26.94 4.15 24.80
CA TYR A 764 27.16 4.76 26.11
C TYR A 764 26.91 3.77 27.27
N VAL A 765 27.51 4.06 28.43
CA VAL A 765 27.25 3.39 29.71
C VAL A 765 26.99 4.43 30.79
N ILE A 766 25.96 4.20 31.61
CA ILE A 766 25.60 5.12 32.69
C ILE A 766 26.40 4.77 33.95
N LYS A 767 27.04 5.77 34.58
CA LYS A 767 27.67 5.63 35.91
C LYS A 767 26.56 5.58 36.99
N PRO A 768 26.62 4.68 38.00
CA PRO A 768 27.76 3.83 38.37
C PRO A 768 27.93 2.62 37.44
N ILE A 769 29.19 2.33 37.10
CA ILE A 769 29.58 1.34 36.11
C ILE A 769 29.16 -0.07 36.58
N ASN A 770 28.30 -0.73 35.80
CA ASN A 770 28.06 -2.15 35.92
C ASN A 770 29.12 -2.92 35.12
N ALA A 771 29.92 -3.74 35.81
CA ALA A 771 31.00 -4.53 35.23
C ALA A 771 30.56 -5.41 34.04
N VAL A 772 29.40 -6.07 34.16
CA VAL A 772 28.87 -6.96 33.13
C VAL A 772 28.40 -6.14 31.92
N GLU A 773 27.70 -5.03 32.16
CA GLU A 773 27.21 -4.16 31.08
C GLU A 773 28.36 -3.53 30.30
N LEU A 774 29.32 -2.91 30.99
CA LEU A 774 30.45 -2.23 30.36
C LEU A 774 31.28 -3.21 29.54
N LYS A 775 31.58 -4.39 30.09
CA LYS A 775 32.34 -5.43 29.39
C LYS A 775 31.57 -5.95 28.17
N SER A 776 30.28 -6.25 28.31
CA SER A 776 29.48 -6.79 27.21
C SER A 776 29.35 -5.82 26.04
N ARG A 777 29.09 -4.53 26.31
CA ARG A 777 29.04 -3.48 25.27
C ARG A 777 30.40 -3.25 24.61
N SER A 778 31.48 -3.28 25.40
CA SER A 778 32.84 -3.15 24.89
C SER A 778 33.18 -4.29 23.92
N VAL A 779 32.93 -5.53 24.32
CA VAL A 779 33.14 -6.72 23.47
C VAL A 779 32.30 -6.65 22.21
N ALA A 780 31.01 -6.30 22.31
CA ALA A 780 30.14 -6.18 21.14
C ALA A 780 30.64 -5.15 20.12
N LEU A 781 31.18 -4.01 20.57
CA LEU A 781 31.75 -2.99 19.67
C LEU A 781 33.05 -3.46 19.01
N ILE A 782 33.88 -4.19 19.74
CA ILE A 782 35.12 -4.77 19.21
C ILE A 782 34.80 -5.84 18.15
N ASP A 783 33.86 -6.73 18.42
CA ASP A 783 33.43 -7.78 17.50
C ASP A 783 32.77 -7.20 16.24
N LEU A 784 31.99 -6.13 16.40
CA LEU A 784 31.40 -5.40 15.27
C LEU A 784 32.52 -4.83 14.37
N LYS A 785 33.52 -4.15 14.95
CA LYS A 785 34.67 -3.64 14.19
C LYS A 785 35.38 -4.77 13.43
N LYS A 786 35.67 -5.89 14.10
CA LYS A 786 36.34 -7.05 13.50
C LYS A 786 35.53 -7.65 12.35
N SER A 787 34.24 -7.93 12.55
CA SER A 787 33.38 -8.54 11.53
C SER A 787 33.23 -7.69 10.26
N ILE A 788 33.20 -6.36 10.40
CA ILE A 788 33.13 -5.45 9.25
C ILE A 788 34.46 -5.43 8.48
N ILE A 789 35.60 -5.43 9.19
CA ILE A 789 36.92 -5.49 8.58
C ILE A 789 37.09 -6.82 7.82
N GLU A 790 36.67 -7.93 8.41
CA GLU A 790 36.67 -9.26 7.79
C GLU A 790 35.75 -9.31 6.57
N ARG A 791 34.52 -8.80 6.67
CA ARG A 791 33.56 -8.76 5.56
C ARG A 791 34.11 -7.94 4.38
N HIS A 792 34.68 -6.77 4.63
CA HIS A 792 35.28 -5.96 3.55
C HIS A 792 36.48 -6.64 2.91
N ALA A 793 37.27 -7.38 3.70
CA ALA A 793 38.35 -8.21 3.17
C ALA A 793 37.82 -9.35 2.29
N MET A 794 36.75 -10.04 2.73
CA MET A 794 36.10 -11.13 1.99
C MET A 794 35.43 -10.65 0.70
N GLU A 795 34.70 -9.52 0.73
CA GLU A 795 34.07 -8.94 -0.44
C GLU A 795 35.11 -8.54 -1.49
N SER A 796 36.23 -7.95 -1.03
CA SER A 796 37.35 -7.61 -1.91
C SER A 796 38.01 -8.85 -2.52
N ALA A 797 38.15 -9.93 -1.75
CA ALA A 797 38.67 -11.21 -2.23
C ALA A 797 37.73 -11.85 -3.27
N TRP A 798 36.42 -11.83 -3.01
CA TRP A 798 35.39 -12.36 -3.90
C TRP A 798 35.33 -11.63 -5.25
N LEU A 799 35.37 -10.28 -5.23
CA LEU A 799 35.36 -9.47 -6.46
C LEU A 799 36.56 -9.78 -7.38
N GLN A 800 37.70 -10.19 -6.81
CA GLN A 800 38.88 -10.57 -7.58
C GLN A 800 38.80 -11.99 -8.14
N ALA A 801 38.03 -12.89 -7.51
CA ALA A 801 37.83 -14.27 -7.97
C ALA A 801 36.94 -14.40 -9.22
N GLN A 802 36.37 -13.30 -9.73
CA GLN A 802 35.50 -13.32 -10.90
C GLN A 802 36.30 -13.51 -12.21
N ILE A 803 36.02 -14.59 -12.95
CA ILE A 803 36.63 -14.85 -14.26
C ILE A 803 36.05 -13.89 -15.31
N ARG A 804 36.92 -13.29 -16.15
CA ARG A 804 36.48 -12.43 -17.27
C ARG A 804 35.65 -13.22 -18.29
N PRO A 805 34.41 -12.83 -18.60
CA PRO A 805 33.54 -13.57 -19.52
C PRO A 805 34.17 -13.83 -20.89
N HIS A 806 34.88 -12.84 -21.43
CA HIS A 806 35.55 -12.96 -22.73
C HIS A 806 36.68 -14.01 -22.73
N PHE A 807 37.39 -14.23 -21.61
CA PHE A 807 38.38 -15.30 -21.53
C PHE A 807 37.72 -16.68 -21.68
N LEU A 808 36.63 -16.92 -20.94
CA LEU A 808 35.86 -18.18 -21.01
C LEU A 808 35.39 -18.49 -22.44
N PHE A 809 34.74 -17.51 -23.10
CA PHE A 809 34.22 -17.70 -24.45
C PHE A 809 35.34 -18.00 -25.46
N ASN A 810 36.49 -17.34 -25.35
CA ASN A 810 37.60 -17.56 -26.27
C ASN A 810 38.26 -18.93 -26.09
N THR A 811 38.41 -19.38 -24.85
CA THR A 811 38.95 -20.71 -24.56
C THR A 811 38.03 -21.78 -25.11
N LEU A 812 36.71 -21.66 -24.91
CA LEU A 812 35.72 -22.59 -25.48
C LEU A 812 35.75 -22.61 -27.00
N ASN A 813 35.86 -21.44 -27.66
CA ASN A 813 35.99 -21.37 -29.11
C ASN A 813 37.29 -22.04 -29.62
N THR A 814 38.39 -21.89 -28.87
CA THR A 814 39.67 -22.55 -29.21
C THR A 814 39.53 -24.06 -29.11
N ILE A 815 38.93 -24.57 -28.02
CA ILE A 815 38.60 -25.99 -27.83
C ILE A 815 37.70 -26.49 -28.97
N ALA A 816 36.63 -25.76 -29.30
CA ALA A 816 35.72 -26.12 -30.38
C ALA A 816 36.44 -26.17 -31.75
N SER A 817 37.35 -25.23 -32.03
CA SER A 817 38.13 -25.22 -33.27
C SER A 817 39.10 -26.40 -33.36
N LEU A 818 39.70 -26.82 -32.23
CA LEU A 818 40.63 -27.94 -32.18
C LEU A 818 39.93 -29.29 -32.30
N SER A 819 38.63 -29.39 -32.01
CA SER A 819 37.87 -30.64 -32.09
C SER A 819 37.93 -31.34 -33.45
N GLN A 820 38.09 -30.58 -34.53
CA GLN A 820 38.21 -31.11 -35.89
C GLN A 820 39.67 -31.19 -36.39
N ILE A 821 40.61 -30.51 -35.72
CA ILE A 821 41.99 -30.33 -36.20
C ILE A 821 42.95 -31.28 -35.47
N ASP A 822 42.92 -31.29 -34.13
CA ASP A 822 43.83 -32.06 -33.28
C ASP A 822 43.11 -32.42 -31.96
N PRO A 823 42.42 -33.58 -31.92
CA PRO A 823 41.63 -33.99 -30.77
C PRO A 823 42.47 -34.21 -29.51
N ASP A 824 43.72 -34.67 -29.64
CA ASP A 824 44.60 -34.91 -28.50
C ASP A 824 45.02 -33.59 -27.84
N ARG A 825 45.31 -32.57 -28.66
CA ARG A 825 45.60 -31.22 -28.18
C ARG A 825 44.37 -30.56 -27.58
N MET A 826 43.19 -30.75 -28.15
CA MET A 826 41.92 -30.32 -27.58
C MET A 826 41.71 -30.90 -26.17
N ILE A 827 41.89 -32.22 -25.98
CA ILE A 827 41.70 -32.87 -24.68
C ILE A 827 42.64 -32.30 -23.63
N ARG A 828 43.92 -32.07 -23.97
CA ARG A 828 44.89 -31.43 -23.05
C ARG A 828 44.49 -30.00 -22.69
N LEU A 829 44.00 -29.22 -23.66
CA LEU A 829 43.50 -27.87 -23.42
C LEU A 829 42.26 -27.87 -22.53
N LEU A 830 41.34 -28.83 -22.74
CA LEU A 830 40.14 -28.99 -21.93
C LEU A 830 40.46 -29.40 -20.49
N ASP A 831 41.39 -30.33 -20.27
CA ASP A 831 41.89 -30.71 -18.95
C ASP A 831 42.57 -29.52 -18.23
N THR A 832 43.42 -28.79 -18.95
CA THR A 832 44.10 -27.61 -18.40
C THR A 832 43.10 -26.49 -18.06
N PHE A 833 42.06 -26.32 -18.87
CA PHE A 833 40.96 -25.39 -18.60
C PHE A 833 40.13 -25.81 -17.39
N GLY A 834 39.83 -27.10 -17.24
CA GLY A 834 39.19 -27.63 -16.03
C GLY A 834 40.01 -27.37 -14.76
N LYS A 835 41.32 -27.62 -14.81
CA LYS A 835 42.26 -27.32 -13.70
C LYS A 835 42.30 -25.83 -13.37
N TYR A 836 42.27 -24.96 -14.38
CA TYR A 836 42.19 -23.51 -14.19
C TYR A 836 40.91 -23.11 -13.46
N LEU A 837 39.74 -23.58 -13.91
CA LEU A 837 38.44 -23.28 -13.28
C LEU A 837 38.38 -23.76 -11.83
N TYR A 838 38.78 -25.01 -11.59
CA TYR A 838 38.78 -25.58 -10.24
C TYR A 838 39.65 -24.75 -9.28
N ARG A 839 40.86 -24.37 -9.72
CA ARG A 839 41.79 -23.58 -8.89
C ARG A 839 41.34 -22.13 -8.71
N SER A 840 40.70 -21.50 -9.70
CA SER A 840 40.18 -20.13 -9.54
C SER A 840 39.00 -20.04 -8.56
N PHE A 841 38.27 -21.13 -8.35
CA PHE A 841 37.11 -21.19 -7.45
C PHE A 841 37.36 -21.93 -6.13
N LYS A 842 38.61 -22.31 -5.82
CA LYS A 842 38.94 -23.02 -4.58
C LYS A 842 38.70 -22.12 -3.36
N GLU A 843 38.19 -22.69 -2.26
CA GLU A 843 37.93 -21.97 -0.99
C GLU A 843 39.18 -21.27 -0.46
N ASP A 844 40.39 -21.80 -0.71
CA ASP A 844 41.65 -21.17 -0.31
C ASP A 844 41.85 -19.77 -0.93
N ASN A 845 41.20 -19.44 -2.05
CA ASN A 845 41.22 -18.09 -2.62
C ASN A 845 40.46 -17.06 -1.77
N LEU A 846 39.68 -17.51 -0.77
CA LEU A 846 39.05 -16.67 0.25
C LEU A 846 40.00 -16.37 1.43
N GLN A 847 41.13 -17.08 1.53
CA GLN A 847 42.14 -16.82 2.55
C GLN A 847 42.96 -15.56 2.21
N GLN A 848 43.49 -14.91 3.23
CA GLN A 848 44.32 -13.71 3.06
C GLN A 848 45.64 -13.99 2.31
N LEU A 849 46.18 -15.21 2.47
CA LEU A 849 47.47 -15.65 1.93
C LEU A 849 47.42 -17.14 1.56
N ILE A 850 47.89 -17.49 0.35
CA ILE A 850 48.01 -18.88 -0.15
C ILE A 850 49.47 -19.23 -0.45
N PRO A 851 49.86 -20.52 -0.46
CA PRO A 851 51.18 -20.94 -0.91
C PRO A 851 51.48 -20.44 -2.33
N ILE A 852 52.70 -19.93 -2.57
CA ILE A 852 53.09 -19.44 -3.91
C ILE A 852 52.97 -20.53 -4.99
N GLN A 853 53.13 -21.80 -4.62
CA GLN A 853 52.98 -22.94 -5.51
C GLN A 853 51.59 -22.97 -6.14
N ASP A 854 50.53 -22.74 -5.35
CA ASP A 854 49.15 -22.77 -5.82
C ASP A 854 48.85 -21.65 -6.81
N GLU A 855 49.36 -20.45 -6.52
CA GLU A 855 49.26 -19.29 -7.41
C GLU A 855 50.03 -19.53 -8.73
N LEU A 856 51.28 -20.01 -8.67
CA LEU A 856 52.08 -20.27 -9.87
C LEU A 856 51.45 -21.35 -10.75
N GLU A 857 50.87 -22.36 -10.13
CA GLU A 857 50.14 -23.43 -10.80
C GLU A 857 48.87 -22.93 -11.52
N LEU A 858 48.17 -21.94 -10.97
CA LEU A 858 47.07 -21.25 -11.65
C LEU A 858 47.56 -20.42 -12.84
N VAL A 859 48.67 -19.69 -12.68
CA VAL A 859 49.32 -18.90 -13.74
C VAL A 859 49.80 -19.80 -14.89
N LYS A 860 50.35 -20.99 -14.60
CA LYS A 860 50.77 -21.96 -15.63
C LYS A 860 49.60 -22.39 -16.50
N SER A 861 48.46 -22.73 -15.89
CA SER A 861 47.25 -23.10 -16.63
C SER A 861 46.73 -21.95 -17.50
N TYR A 862 46.71 -20.72 -16.95
CA TYR A 862 46.33 -19.52 -17.70
C TYR A 862 47.22 -19.29 -18.93
N VAL A 863 48.55 -19.30 -18.74
CA VAL A 863 49.53 -19.09 -19.82
C VAL A 863 49.42 -20.17 -20.88
N TYR A 864 49.22 -21.44 -20.49
CA TYR A 864 49.05 -22.54 -21.42
C TYR A 864 47.83 -22.31 -22.33
N ILE A 865 46.69 -21.94 -21.76
CA ILE A 865 45.46 -21.64 -22.51
C ILE A 865 45.66 -20.49 -23.50
N GLU A 866 46.31 -19.40 -23.06
CA GLU A 866 46.57 -18.24 -23.92
C GLU A 866 47.60 -18.56 -25.02
N LYS A 867 48.60 -19.39 -24.74
CA LYS A 867 49.58 -19.85 -25.74
C LYS A 867 48.92 -20.72 -26.81
N GLU A 868 48.01 -21.60 -26.41
CA GLU A 868 47.22 -22.43 -27.34
C GLU A 868 46.37 -21.58 -28.27
N ARG A 869 45.82 -20.48 -27.76
CA ARG A 869 45.01 -19.52 -28.52
C ARG A 869 45.82 -18.64 -29.47
N PHE A 870 46.98 -18.13 -29.04
CA PHE A 870 47.75 -17.12 -29.79
C PHE A 870 48.98 -17.66 -30.50
N GLY A 871 49.32 -18.95 -30.33
CA GLY A 871 50.44 -19.61 -30.97
C GLY A 871 51.78 -18.92 -30.68
N ASP A 872 52.62 -18.80 -31.70
CA ASP A 872 53.98 -18.22 -31.58
C ASP A 872 54.01 -16.72 -31.27
N ARG A 873 52.85 -16.06 -31.18
CA ARG A 873 52.77 -14.64 -30.80
C ARG A 873 53.06 -14.40 -29.32
N LEU A 874 52.87 -15.41 -28.47
CA LEU A 874 53.12 -15.33 -27.03
C LEU A 874 54.16 -16.38 -26.62
N GLN A 875 55.31 -15.91 -26.15
CA GLN A 875 56.32 -16.74 -25.51
C GLN A 875 56.36 -16.42 -24.01
N VAL A 876 56.54 -17.45 -23.18
CA VAL A 876 56.65 -17.26 -21.73
C VAL A 876 57.84 -18.06 -21.21
N GLU A 877 58.73 -17.37 -20.50
CA GLU A 877 59.92 -17.94 -19.86
C GLU A 877 59.78 -17.88 -18.34
N TRP A 878 60.13 -18.98 -17.68
CA TRP A 878 59.96 -19.17 -16.25
C TRP A 878 61.34 -19.28 -15.58
N ASN A 879 61.63 -18.37 -14.66
CA ASN A 879 62.85 -18.38 -13.85
C ASN A 879 62.44 -18.41 -12.38
N ILE A 880 62.24 -19.62 -11.85
CA ILE A 880 61.79 -19.84 -10.47
C ILE A 880 62.87 -20.63 -9.73
N ASP A 881 63.34 -20.12 -8.59
CA ASP A 881 64.27 -20.85 -7.74
C ASP A 881 63.57 -22.04 -7.06
N LYS A 882 64.25 -23.19 -6.99
CA LYS A 882 63.63 -24.50 -6.69
C LYS A 882 63.21 -24.72 -5.23
N SER A 883 63.54 -23.82 -4.31
CA SER A 883 63.39 -24.02 -2.85
C SER A 883 62.63 -22.89 -2.12
N ILE A 884 61.66 -22.25 -2.77
CA ILE A 884 60.91 -21.13 -2.20
C ILE A 884 59.65 -21.60 -1.47
N HIS A 885 59.53 -21.33 -0.17
CA HIS A 885 58.33 -21.59 0.64
C HIS A 885 57.83 -20.27 1.23
N ILE A 886 57.03 -19.54 0.44
CA ILE A 886 56.42 -18.28 0.86
C ILE A 886 54.92 -18.32 0.58
N LYS A 887 54.16 -17.50 1.31
CA LYS A 887 52.74 -17.27 1.03
C LYS A 887 52.54 -15.93 0.34
N VAL A 888 51.64 -15.89 -0.64
CA VAL A 888 51.30 -14.70 -1.42
C VAL A 888 49.79 -14.49 -1.41
N PRO A 889 49.29 -13.25 -1.56
CA PRO A 889 47.85 -13.04 -1.65
C PRO A 889 47.31 -13.67 -2.95
N PRO A 890 46.17 -14.37 -2.92
CA PRO A 890 45.66 -15.13 -4.07
C PRO A 890 45.37 -14.23 -5.26
N LEU A 891 45.64 -14.69 -6.49
CA LEU A 891 45.46 -13.98 -7.76
C LEU A 891 46.38 -12.77 -7.99
N SER A 892 47.36 -12.53 -7.10
CA SER A 892 48.28 -11.41 -7.25
C SER A 892 49.21 -11.57 -8.44
N ILE A 893 49.81 -12.75 -8.62
CA ILE A 893 50.75 -13.01 -9.71
C ILE A 893 49.96 -13.18 -11.01
N GLN A 894 48.81 -13.85 -10.97
CA GLN A 894 47.92 -13.97 -12.11
C GLN A 894 47.52 -12.62 -12.69
N THR A 895 47.12 -11.66 -11.83
CA THR A 895 46.72 -10.32 -12.29
C THR A 895 47.88 -9.62 -12.99
N LEU A 896 49.11 -9.76 -12.50
CA LEU A 896 50.30 -9.18 -13.14
C LEU A 896 50.60 -9.82 -14.50
N VAL A 897 50.51 -11.15 -14.58
CA VAL A 897 50.75 -11.90 -15.81
C VAL A 897 49.68 -11.63 -16.85
N GLU A 898 48.40 -11.56 -16.46
CA GLU A 898 47.30 -11.19 -17.37
C GLU A 898 47.54 -9.80 -17.98
N ASN A 899 47.96 -8.83 -17.17
CA ASN A 899 48.27 -7.49 -17.65
C ASN A 899 49.46 -7.49 -18.62
N ALA A 900 50.53 -8.22 -18.31
CA ALA A 900 51.70 -8.38 -19.18
C ALA A 900 51.33 -9.00 -20.54
N VAL A 901 50.46 -10.00 -20.55
CA VAL A 901 49.99 -10.68 -21.77
C VAL A 901 49.03 -9.77 -22.57
N GLN A 902 47.92 -9.34 -21.97
CA GLN A 902 46.83 -8.65 -22.69
C GLN A 902 47.14 -7.19 -23.01
N HIS A 903 47.78 -6.47 -22.09
CA HIS A 903 48.05 -5.05 -22.23
C HIS A 903 49.49 -4.74 -22.65
N GLY A 904 50.41 -5.68 -22.49
CA GLY A 904 51.78 -5.62 -22.99
C GLY A 904 51.94 -6.30 -24.35
N VAL A 905 52.16 -7.62 -24.34
CA VAL A 905 52.62 -8.42 -25.50
C VAL A 905 51.59 -8.50 -26.62
N LEU A 906 50.32 -8.81 -26.34
CA LEU A 906 49.31 -9.01 -27.39
C LEU A 906 48.96 -7.73 -28.18
N LYS A 907 49.25 -6.54 -27.62
CA LYS A 907 49.12 -5.25 -28.33
C LYS A 907 50.25 -4.98 -29.31
N LYS A 908 51.34 -5.75 -29.26
CA LYS A 908 52.45 -5.70 -30.21
C LYS A 908 52.05 -6.47 -31.48
N ARG A 909 52.42 -5.94 -32.65
CA ARG A 909 52.17 -6.60 -33.96
C ARG A 909 53.08 -7.81 -34.21
N LYS A 910 54.23 -7.89 -33.52
CA LYS A 910 55.21 -8.99 -33.59
C LYS A 910 55.05 -9.92 -32.39
N SER A 911 55.72 -11.08 -32.40
CA SER A 911 55.83 -11.92 -31.22
C SER A 911 56.48 -11.14 -30.06
N GLY A 912 56.09 -11.51 -28.84
CA GLY A 912 56.70 -10.98 -27.62
C GLY A 912 56.76 -12.03 -26.52
N THR A 913 57.56 -11.72 -25.52
CA THR A 913 57.96 -12.63 -24.45
C THR A 913 57.60 -12.04 -23.10
N VAL A 914 57.02 -12.87 -22.24
CA VAL A 914 56.78 -12.57 -20.82
C VAL A 914 57.72 -13.42 -19.97
N TRP A 915 58.52 -12.81 -19.12
CA TRP A 915 59.35 -13.48 -18.12
C TRP A 915 58.67 -13.44 -16.76
N ILE A 916 58.50 -14.60 -16.14
CA ILE A 916 58.01 -14.74 -14.77
C ILE A 916 59.20 -15.14 -13.90
N ARG A 917 59.65 -14.24 -13.03
CA ARG A 917 60.83 -14.42 -12.17
C ARG A 917 60.42 -14.46 -10.71
N VAL A 918 60.86 -15.51 -10.01
CA VAL A 918 60.72 -15.64 -8.56
C VAL A 918 62.10 -15.99 -8.01
N THR A 919 62.74 -15.02 -7.37
CA THR A 919 64.11 -15.14 -6.85
C THR A 919 64.11 -15.17 -5.33
N ASP A 920 64.83 -16.12 -4.77
CA ASP A 920 64.97 -16.31 -3.32
C ASP A 920 66.16 -15.50 -2.78
N GLU A 921 65.90 -14.47 -1.97
CA GLU A 921 66.96 -13.70 -1.29
C GLU A 921 67.04 -14.09 0.20
N GLU A 922 68.09 -13.69 0.91
CA GLU A 922 68.32 -14.13 2.31
C GLU A 922 67.16 -13.76 3.25
N THR A 923 66.58 -12.56 3.11
CA THR A 923 65.56 -12.02 4.03
C THR A 923 64.15 -11.96 3.43
N HIS A 924 64.04 -12.08 2.11
CA HIS A 924 62.78 -11.93 1.38
C HIS A 924 62.85 -12.65 0.03
N ALA A 925 61.69 -12.91 -0.56
CA ALA A 925 61.58 -13.35 -1.94
C ALA A 925 61.14 -12.18 -2.82
N ARG A 926 61.69 -12.11 -4.03
CA ARG A 926 61.33 -11.09 -5.03
C ARG A 926 60.60 -11.73 -6.19
N ILE A 927 59.41 -11.20 -6.48
CA ILE A 927 58.57 -11.65 -7.60
C ILE A 927 58.53 -10.53 -8.63
N ALA A 928 58.96 -10.82 -9.85
CA ALA A 928 59.01 -9.86 -10.94
C ALA A 928 58.43 -10.43 -12.24
N ILE A 929 57.48 -9.70 -12.82
CA ILE A 929 56.87 -10.01 -14.12
C ILE A 929 57.37 -8.98 -15.12
N VAL A 930 58.03 -9.45 -16.19
CA VAL A 930 58.65 -8.61 -17.21
C VAL A 930 58.03 -8.94 -18.56
N ASP A 931 57.64 -7.94 -19.34
CA ASP A 931 57.21 -8.09 -20.73
C ASP A 931 58.04 -7.22 -21.67
N ASP A 932 58.23 -7.65 -22.93
CA ASP A 932 58.85 -6.87 -24.01
C ASP A 932 57.82 -6.14 -24.91
N GLY A 933 56.62 -5.89 -24.37
CA GLY A 933 55.47 -5.36 -25.07
C GLY A 933 55.56 -3.87 -25.39
N ILE A 934 54.40 -3.22 -25.50
CA ILE A 934 54.31 -1.82 -25.93
C ILE A 934 54.79 -0.79 -24.89
N GLY A 935 54.94 -1.18 -23.63
CA GLY A 935 55.31 -0.28 -22.52
C GLY A 935 54.34 0.87 -22.28
N MET A 936 54.66 1.73 -21.30
CA MET A 936 53.84 2.86 -20.84
C MET A 936 54.72 4.09 -20.55
N ASP A 937 54.13 5.29 -20.64
CA ASP A 937 54.79 6.53 -20.23
C ASP A 937 54.73 6.74 -18.70
N ALA A 938 55.56 7.66 -18.19
CA ALA A 938 55.69 7.89 -16.75
C ALA A 938 54.41 8.47 -16.11
N GLU A 939 53.65 9.30 -16.83
CA GLU A 939 52.37 9.83 -16.34
C GLU A 939 51.34 8.71 -16.14
N LYS A 940 51.26 7.77 -17.09
CA LYS A 940 50.36 6.62 -17.02
C LYS A 940 50.75 5.65 -15.92
N VAL A 941 52.04 5.44 -15.65
CA VAL A 941 52.51 4.62 -14.52
C VAL A 941 52.08 5.24 -13.19
N ASN A 942 52.25 6.55 -13.01
CA ASN A 942 51.85 7.26 -11.78
C ASN A 942 50.32 7.24 -11.57
N ASN A 943 49.55 7.38 -12.64
CA ASN A 943 48.09 7.35 -12.59
C ASN A 943 47.49 5.95 -12.30
N LEU A 944 48.24 4.87 -12.55
CA LEU A 944 47.74 3.49 -12.36
C LEU A 944 47.74 3.04 -10.89
N LEU A 945 48.45 3.73 -10.01
CA LEU A 945 48.55 3.38 -8.58
C LEU A 945 47.71 4.29 -7.68
N ASP A 946 47.06 5.32 -8.24
CA ASP A 946 46.29 6.33 -7.50
C ASP A 946 44.79 5.98 -7.47
N ALA A 947 44.27 5.57 -6.30
CA ALA A 947 42.96 4.94 -6.15
C ALA A 947 41.75 5.90 -6.25
N GLN A 948 41.97 7.22 -6.34
CA GLN A 948 40.90 8.22 -6.21
C GLN A 948 40.26 8.70 -7.52
N ARG A 949 40.59 8.16 -8.71
CA ARG A 949 40.00 8.67 -9.98
C ARG A 949 39.53 7.63 -11.01
N LYS A 950 38.27 7.87 -11.42
CA LYS A 950 37.54 7.51 -12.66
C LYS A 950 37.03 6.07 -12.83
N SER A 951 35.71 5.97 -12.89
CA SER A 951 34.94 4.87 -13.48
C SER A 951 35.41 4.59 -14.91
N GLY A 952 35.87 3.37 -15.16
CA GLY A 952 36.25 2.88 -16.50
C GLY A 952 37.69 2.39 -16.66
N ALA A 953 38.58 2.54 -15.67
CA ALA A 953 39.92 1.95 -15.66
C ALA A 953 39.93 0.61 -14.91
N GLY A 954 40.73 -0.37 -15.37
CA GLY A 954 40.76 -1.73 -14.83
C GLY A 954 41.06 -1.78 -13.33
N ILE A 955 40.20 -2.46 -12.57
CA ILE A 955 40.17 -2.47 -11.10
C ILE A 955 41.27 -3.37 -10.49
N GLY A 956 41.87 -4.27 -11.30
CA GLY A 956 42.80 -5.29 -10.81
C GLY A 956 44.10 -4.75 -10.21
N LEU A 957 44.87 -3.97 -10.97
CA LEU A 957 46.23 -3.57 -10.57
C LEU A 957 46.30 -2.63 -9.34
N PRO A 958 45.45 -1.58 -9.21
CA PRO A 958 45.42 -0.73 -8.02
C PRO A 958 45.03 -1.53 -6.76
N ASN A 959 44.08 -2.46 -6.89
CA ASN A 959 43.63 -3.28 -5.77
C ASN A 959 44.70 -4.30 -5.35
N THR A 960 45.36 -4.96 -6.32
CA THR A 960 46.52 -5.82 -6.03
C THR A 960 47.62 -5.04 -5.32
N ASN A 961 47.92 -3.80 -5.76
CA ASN A 961 48.90 -2.93 -5.11
C ASN A 961 48.54 -2.62 -3.65
N ASN A 962 47.30 -2.19 -3.40
CA ASN A 962 46.84 -1.85 -2.05
C ASN A 962 46.86 -3.06 -1.13
N ARG A 963 46.49 -4.24 -1.64
CA ARG A 963 46.51 -5.49 -0.87
C ARG A 963 47.93 -5.91 -0.50
N ILE A 964 48.86 -5.90 -1.45
CA ILE A 964 50.28 -6.21 -1.20
C ILE A 964 50.87 -5.20 -0.20
N LYS A 965 50.56 -3.91 -0.37
CA LYS A 965 51.01 -2.85 0.53
C LYS A 965 50.47 -3.02 1.96
N ARG A 966 49.21 -3.47 2.10
CA ARG A 966 48.59 -3.73 3.42
C ARG A 966 49.20 -4.94 4.11
N ILE A 967 49.54 -5.99 3.36
CA ILE A 967 50.02 -7.25 3.94
C ILE A 967 51.54 -7.22 4.19
N PHE A 968 52.32 -6.64 3.28
CA PHE A 968 53.79 -6.68 3.32
C PHE A 968 54.45 -5.30 3.54
N GLY A 969 53.66 -4.24 3.75
CA GLY A 969 54.15 -2.87 3.97
C GLY A 969 54.70 -2.15 2.72
N SER A 970 55.12 -2.89 1.69
CA SER A 970 55.62 -2.37 0.41
C SER A 970 54.68 -2.73 -0.75
N GLY A 971 54.46 -1.79 -1.67
CA GLY A 971 53.56 -1.98 -2.82
C GLY A 971 54.26 -2.51 -4.07
N LEU A 972 53.55 -2.51 -5.20
CA LEU A 972 54.09 -2.81 -6.52
C LEU A 972 55.06 -1.72 -6.99
N THR A 973 56.22 -2.13 -7.49
CA THR A 973 57.16 -1.26 -8.20
C THR A 973 57.02 -1.48 -9.70
N ILE A 974 56.65 -0.43 -10.44
CA ILE A 974 56.43 -0.50 -11.90
C ILE A 974 57.52 0.30 -12.61
N LYS A 975 58.29 -0.35 -13.48
CA LYS A 975 59.27 0.27 -14.39
C LYS A 975 58.83 0.00 -15.82
N SER A 976 58.41 1.03 -16.55
CA SER A 976 57.94 0.88 -17.94
C SER A 976 58.59 1.92 -18.84
N LEU A 977 58.92 1.52 -20.07
CA LEU A 977 59.42 2.41 -21.11
C LEU A 977 58.61 2.19 -22.40
N PRO A 978 58.08 3.25 -23.04
CA PRO A 978 57.33 3.11 -24.27
C PRO A 978 58.12 2.34 -25.34
N ARG A 979 57.47 1.33 -25.92
CA ARG A 979 57.98 0.40 -26.96
C ARG A 979 59.15 -0.49 -26.55
N LYS A 980 59.52 -0.53 -25.27
CA LYS A 980 60.56 -1.42 -24.73
C LYS A 980 60.03 -2.47 -23.76
N GLY A 981 58.82 -2.28 -23.22
CA GLY A 981 58.17 -3.23 -22.31
C GLY A 981 57.94 -2.69 -20.90
N THR A 982 57.47 -3.56 -20.01
CA THR A 982 57.19 -3.23 -18.59
C THR A 982 57.76 -4.27 -17.65
N THR A 983 58.25 -3.83 -16.50
CA THR A 983 58.61 -4.66 -15.35
C THR A 983 57.74 -4.26 -14.17
N VAL A 984 57.04 -5.23 -13.58
CA VAL A 984 56.28 -5.06 -12.34
C VAL A 984 56.83 -6.03 -11.31
N GLU A 985 57.31 -5.51 -10.18
CA GLU A 985 57.94 -6.31 -9.12
C GLU A 985 57.40 -5.96 -7.73
N PHE A 986 57.39 -6.95 -6.82
CA PHE A 986 57.10 -6.77 -5.39
C PHE A 986 57.90 -7.75 -4.53
N ILE A 987 57.97 -7.43 -3.24
CA ILE A 987 58.79 -8.14 -2.25
C ILE A 987 57.88 -8.86 -1.24
N VAL A 988 58.24 -10.09 -0.89
CA VAL A 988 57.57 -10.92 0.11
C VAL A 988 58.58 -11.30 1.20
N PRO A 989 58.47 -10.80 2.43
CA PRO A 989 59.38 -11.17 3.53
C PRO A 989 59.23 -12.64 3.94
N LYS A 990 60.33 -13.28 4.37
CA LYS A 990 60.33 -14.71 4.79
C LYS A 990 59.85 -14.93 6.23
N ASP A 991 60.14 -13.99 7.13
CA ASP A 991 59.65 -13.99 8.52
C ASP A 991 58.45 -13.03 8.63
N LEU A 992 57.24 -13.57 8.68
CA LEU A 992 56.02 -12.79 8.95
C LEU A 992 55.79 -12.55 10.46
N ASP A 993 56.59 -13.15 11.34
CA ASP A 993 56.46 -13.06 12.82
C ASP A 993 57.30 -11.96 13.48
N ALA A 994 58.07 -11.18 12.72
CA ALA A 994 58.78 -10.03 13.26
C ALA A 994 57.95 -8.76 13.07
N SER A 995 57.17 -8.39 14.09
CA SER A 995 56.55 -7.08 14.21
C SER A 995 57.54 -5.99 13.82
N PRO A 996 57.15 -4.96 13.05
CA PRO A 996 58.05 -3.88 12.71
C PRO A 996 58.45 -3.15 14.00
N LYS A 997 59.72 -3.27 14.41
CA LYS A 997 60.32 -2.33 15.36
C LYS A 997 60.33 -0.95 14.70
N ILE A 998 59.36 -0.11 15.04
CA ILE A 998 59.40 1.34 14.83
C ILE A 998 59.07 2.01 16.16
#